data_AF-A0A972PVQ1-F1
#
_entry.id   AF-A0A972PVQ1-F1
#
_cell.length_a   1.000
_cell.length_b   1.000
_cell.length_c   1.000
_cell.angle_alpha   90.00
_cell.angle_beta   90.00
_cell.angle_gamma   90.00
#
_symmetry.space_group_name_H-M   'P 1'
#
loop_
_entity.id
_entity.type
_entity.pdbx_description
1 polymer ?
#
loop_
_entity_poly.entity_id
_entity_poly.type
_entity_poly.pdbx_seq_one_letter_code
_entity_poly.pdbx_strand_id
1 'polypeptide(L)'
;MKVEDRGDRFFKPARIKAASRVKRLLPGSAYLLGIVSLVWLIVRSGRKPSRLAYPCQRAALANTYVLLGGGVIPFAARLGGQARARLWGRAAIKAQGRATRVLEGAFLLSLAALLAVSLLGGIGGSRLTDTMKAAASSLALPELRSDSPDASDIFVAEGIPVNSERGVDMLIDVMARNGLDFFRSSGVSKASGPDGIVASDDIVLIKVNGEWRYRGGTNTDVVKGLVNAIVHHPDGFTGEVVIVENGQWDSYMDNLPDNRNPDACNAEDRGQSFNDVALMFADSHRVSVYDWTAIQTISVGEFDSGDMRDGYVYVPEIQLGYPKFTTVYGTRISLRHGEWTGAGYDNERVKFINLPVLKDHGGPGVTNALKHFMGVQDLYQGTQNPPHGPMVSEGILAKLMLVARYPDLNISDAIWVCPSGGPNAPYDRSVRLDRLIASRDPVALDYYCGKYVLMPISGNPRHDPEGDNQFHQMLAASRDVLVAGGKRVTMDESVMNVYKGSGPDVPPPMPYETFLAEGCTDYGFETWVLVANPNHEDAVVKVSYYTEEGPRNAEPVTVPADSRLTINASATIWAKSSGVRVGSDLPVLVERAMYWDQRREGHTATGTTAGSRDWYLAEGCTDYGFETWVTVLNPGERDTVADLRFLGERSGETRGAVAVPARSRVNVRVNDWVAADNVSTVVSAGEPVVAEVSLYGPGRGSGTCSMGVTAPGNKWYLAEGATHSGFETWLLLLNPGEETAEVAVRMDFTGGGIDPLLVKVAPRSRATLRVNDFLPGCDLSMRVESEVPVVASRSMYWETPGGRAGHECHGLPVPARETFLPEGCTAFGFDTWLLVYNPGEDNATAVVYALTEAGQRKIGNMDVPARSRKTLRVGDLYEGSLSLRVVADQPVCCERSTYWSGRAGGTCSPGCGL
;
A
#
# COMPACT_ATOMS: atom_id res chain seq x y z
N MET A 1 55.08 -40.54 9.94
CA MET A 1 56.50 -40.33 9.53
C MET A 1 56.78 -38.82 9.53
N LYS A 2 58.04 -38.38 9.61
CA LYS A 2 58.45 -37.04 10.04
C LYS A 2 58.94 -36.13 8.89
N VAL A 3 58.51 -34.86 8.88
CA VAL A 3 59.34 -33.62 8.90
C VAL A 3 60.19 -33.20 7.67
N GLU A 4 60.05 -31.91 7.25
CA GLU A 4 61.06 -30.98 6.64
C GLU A 4 61.62 -31.23 5.21
N ASP A 5 62.26 -30.30 4.48
CA ASP A 5 62.43 -28.80 4.47
C ASP A 5 63.08 -28.35 3.13
N ARG A 6 63.13 -27.03 2.84
CA ARG A 6 64.06 -26.29 1.92
C ARG A 6 64.08 -26.66 0.41
N GLY A 7 64.39 -25.74 -0.52
CA GLY A 7 64.71 -24.30 -0.40
C GLY A 7 65.31 -23.72 -1.70
N ASP A 8 65.87 -22.50 -1.62
CA ASP A 8 66.72 -21.80 -2.63
C ASP A 8 66.04 -21.17 -3.89
N ARG A 9 66.51 -20.04 -4.47
CA ARG A 9 67.73 -19.22 -4.21
C ARG A 9 67.60 -17.72 -4.59
N PHE A 10 68.53 -16.91 -4.05
CA PHE A 10 68.72 -15.44 -4.22
C PHE A 10 69.46 -15.01 -5.51
N PHE A 11 69.37 -13.73 -5.93
CA PHE A 11 70.45 -12.70 -5.76
C PHE A 11 70.08 -11.23 -6.14
N LYS A 12 70.90 -10.27 -5.66
CA LYS A 12 70.69 -8.79 -5.63
C LYS A 12 71.35 -8.04 -6.81
N PRO A 13 71.00 -6.77 -7.06
CA PRO A 13 71.67 -5.59 -6.43
C PRO A 13 70.67 -4.65 -5.69
N ALA A 14 70.98 -3.55 -4.97
CA ALA A 14 72.20 -2.98 -4.35
C ALA A 14 71.78 -1.94 -3.24
N ARG A 15 72.61 -0.91 -2.93
CA ARG A 15 72.30 0.27 -2.07
C ARG A 15 73.16 1.47 -2.51
N ILE A 16 72.63 2.70 -2.44
CA ILE A 16 73.42 3.95 -2.37
C ILE A 16 72.88 4.83 -1.23
N LYS A 17 73.79 5.48 -0.50
CA LYS A 17 73.53 6.47 0.57
C LYS A 17 73.96 7.88 0.10
N ALA A 18 73.58 8.88 0.89
CA ALA A 18 74.15 10.24 0.98
C ALA A 18 73.48 11.36 0.15
N ALA A 19 72.54 12.00 0.85
CA ALA A 19 72.13 13.41 0.81
C ALA A 19 73.01 14.48 0.13
N SER A 20 72.29 15.52 -0.34
CA SER A 20 72.52 16.97 -0.17
C SER A 20 72.60 17.80 -1.46
N ARG A 21 71.97 19.00 -1.41
CA ARG A 21 71.96 20.13 -2.39
C ARG A 21 70.78 20.37 -3.36
N VAL A 22 69.54 19.93 -3.06
CA VAL A 22 68.33 20.58 -3.68
C VAL A 22 67.20 20.92 -2.67
N LYS A 23 67.42 20.80 -1.35
CA LYS A 23 66.48 21.29 -0.33
C LYS A 23 66.80 22.73 0.10
N ARG A 24 66.50 23.72 -0.77
CA ARG A 24 66.35 25.15 -0.41
C ARG A 24 65.75 25.99 -1.55
N LEU A 25 64.55 25.65 -2.05
CA LEU A 25 63.68 26.55 -2.84
C LEU A 25 62.20 26.08 -2.91
N LEU A 26 61.74 25.29 -1.92
CA LEU A 26 60.40 24.69 -1.87
C LEU A 26 59.37 25.49 -1.02
N PRO A 27 59.30 26.82 -1.16
CA PRO A 27 58.01 27.53 -1.13
C PRO A 27 57.51 27.92 -2.54
N GLY A 28 58.36 27.81 -3.56
CA GLY A 28 58.08 28.33 -4.90
C GLY A 28 57.20 27.43 -5.79
N SER A 29 57.00 26.16 -5.44
CA SER A 29 56.34 25.20 -6.35
C SER A 29 54.81 25.35 -6.40
N ALA A 30 54.12 25.54 -5.27
CA ALA A 30 52.66 25.55 -5.23
C ALA A 30 52.05 26.77 -5.95
N TYR A 31 52.60 27.97 -5.70
CA TYR A 31 52.13 29.21 -6.36
C TYR A 31 52.45 29.22 -7.86
N LEU A 32 53.64 28.78 -8.25
CA LEU A 32 54.03 28.72 -9.66
C LEU A 32 53.21 27.65 -10.40
N LEU A 33 53.00 26.48 -9.80
CA LEU A 33 52.13 25.42 -10.33
C LEU A 33 50.69 25.90 -10.46
N GLY A 34 50.16 26.62 -9.47
CA GLY A 34 48.81 27.19 -9.51
C GLY A 34 48.64 28.24 -10.60
N ILE A 35 49.60 29.16 -10.77
CA ILE A 35 49.57 30.18 -11.83
C ILE A 35 49.70 29.54 -13.22
N VAL A 36 50.65 28.62 -13.40
CA VAL A 36 50.81 27.88 -14.68
C VAL A 36 49.57 27.04 -14.98
N SER A 37 48.94 26.45 -13.96
CA SER A 37 47.68 25.72 -14.10
C SER A 37 46.52 26.64 -14.49
N LEU A 38 46.39 27.82 -13.89
CA LEU A 38 45.35 28.80 -14.26
C LEU A 38 45.54 29.32 -15.69
N VAL A 39 46.77 29.62 -16.10
CA VAL A 39 47.07 30.02 -17.50
C VAL A 39 46.76 28.88 -18.47
N TRP A 40 47.14 27.64 -18.12
CA TRP A 40 46.79 26.45 -18.91
C TRP A 40 45.27 26.27 -19.03
N LEU A 41 44.53 26.46 -17.92
CA LEU A 41 43.07 26.38 -17.86
C LEU A 41 42.42 27.37 -18.82
N ILE A 42 42.82 28.65 -18.77
CA ILE A 42 42.30 29.72 -19.62
C ILE A 42 42.62 29.45 -21.09
N VAL A 43 43.89 29.14 -21.41
CA VAL A 43 44.35 28.96 -22.80
C VAL A 43 43.74 27.72 -23.46
N ARG A 44 43.62 26.60 -22.74
CA ARG A 44 43.13 25.34 -23.32
C ARG A 44 41.61 25.17 -23.26
N SER A 45 40.93 25.76 -22.28
CA SER A 45 39.46 25.72 -22.24
C SER A 45 38.85 26.74 -23.21
N GLY A 46 39.48 27.91 -23.35
CA GLY A 46 39.00 28.98 -24.24
C GLY A 46 37.59 29.42 -23.89
N ARG A 47 36.76 29.70 -24.91
CA ARG A 47 35.35 30.11 -24.74
C ARG A 47 34.35 28.95 -24.63
N LYS A 48 34.78 27.69 -24.47
CA LYS A 48 33.87 26.53 -24.33
C LYS A 48 33.97 25.91 -22.92
N PRO A 49 33.02 26.16 -22.00
CA PRO A 49 33.08 25.71 -20.60
C PRO A 49 33.19 24.19 -20.42
N SER A 50 32.58 23.39 -21.29
CA SER A 50 32.61 21.92 -21.22
C SER A 50 34.03 21.31 -21.24
N ARG A 51 35.02 22.02 -21.78
CA ARG A 51 36.43 21.59 -21.77
C ARG A 51 37.07 21.54 -20.38
N LEU A 52 36.45 22.17 -19.38
CA LEU A 52 36.86 22.09 -17.97
C LEU A 52 36.68 20.68 -17.38
N ALA A 53 35.83 19.85 -17.98
CA ALA A 53 35.62 18.46 -17.55
C ALA A 53 36.80 17.53 -17.91
N TYR A 54 37.66 17.90 -18.86
CA TYR A 54 38.79 17.07 -19.26
C TYR A 54 39.80 16.87 -18.11
N PRO A 55 40.41 15.67 -17.95
CA PRO A 55 41.25 15.34 -16.79
C PRO A 55 42.37 16.36 -16.52
N CYS A 56 43.03 16.83 -17.59
CA CYS A 56 44.10 17.83 -17.50
C CYS A 56 43.60 19.20 -17.00
N GLN A 57 42.36 19.57 -17.35
CA GLN A 57 41.74 20.82 -16.90
C GLN A 57 41.16 20.69 -15.49
N ARG A 58 40.62 19.53 -15.11
CA ARG A 58 40.23 19.26 -13.72
C ARG A 58 41.44 19.30 -12.77
N ALA A 59 42.57 18.72 -13.18
CA ALA A 59 43.83 18.80 -12.42
C ALA A 59 44.36 20.25 -12.34
N ALA A 60 44.33 21.00 -13.45
CA ALA A 60 44.72 22.40 -13.46
C ALA A 60 43.79 23.28 -12.60
N LEU A 61 42.48 23.00 -12.61
CA LEU A 61 41.49 23.67 -11.78
C LEU A 61 41.72 23.36 -10.30
N ALA A 62 42.00 22.11 -9.93
CA ALA A 62 42.35 21.74 -8.56
C ALA A 62 43.62 22.44 -8.06
N ASN A 63 44.68 22.51 -8.89
CA ASN A 63 45.88 23.28 -8.57
C ASN A 63 45.60 24.80 -8.45
N THR A 64 44.62 25.30 -9.19
CA THR A 64 44.14 26.69 -9.10
C THR A 64 43.32 26.92 -7.81
N TYR A 65 42.54 25.93 -7.35
CA TYR A 65 41.89 25.98 -6.05
C TYR A 65 42.90 26.04 -4.89
N VAL A 66 44.05 25.37 -5.01
CA VAL A 66 45.15 25.50 -4.01
C VAL A 66 45.74 26.92 -4.02
N LEU A 67 45.85 27.57 -5.17
CA LEU A 67 46.29 28.98 -5.28
C LEU A 67 45.30 29.95 -4.60
N LEU A 68 44.00 29.75 -4.81
CA LEU A 68 42.95 30.65 -4.32
C LEU A 68 42.59 30.41 -2.85
N GLY A 69 42.41 29.14 -2.46
CA GLY A 69 42.05 28.74 -1.09
C GLY A 69 43.22 28.76 -0.10
N GLY A 70 44.46 28.51 -0.57
CA GLY A 70 45.64 28.41 0.31
C GLY A 70 46.34 29.72 0.65
N GLY A 71 46.01 30.84 -0.02
CA GLY A 71 46.81 32.06 0.03
C GLY A 71 46.07 33.37 0.31
N VAL A 72 44.85 33.57 -0.21
CA VAL A 72 44.30 34.95 -0.32
C VAL A 72 43.77 35.49 1.01
N ILE A 73 43.04 34.67 1.78
CA ILE A 73 42.40 35.12 3.04
C ILE A 73 43.43 35.36 4.17
N PRO A 74 44.41 34.47 4.43
CA PRO A 74 45.38 34.69 5.52
C PRO A 74 46.46 35.73 5.19
N PHE A 75 46.77 35.97 3.90
CA PHE A 75 47.83 36.90 3.49
C PHE A 75 47.36 38.36 3.45
N ALA A 76 46.09 38.60 3.09
CA ALA A 76 45.48 39.93 3.22
C ALA A 76 45.45 40.43 4.67
N ALA A 77 45.18 39.53 5.63
CA ALA A 77 45.16 39.85 7.06
C ALA A 77 46.55 40.08 7.70
N ARG A 78 47.64 39.55 7.10
CA ARG A 78 49.01 39.61 7.68
C ARG A 78 49.94 40.66 7.06
N LEU A 79 49.47 41.47 6.11
CA LEU A 79 50.27 42.56 5.51
C LEU A 79 50.05 43.95 6.14
N GLY A 80 49.23 44.05 7.19
CA GLY A 80 49.25 45.19 8.11
C GLY A 80 50.37 45.03 9.14
N GLY A 81 51.50 45.74 8.98
CA GLY A 81 52.57 45.75 9.99
C GLY A 81 53.97 45.93 9.43
N GLN A 82 54.74 44.83 9.30
CA GLN A 82 56.21 44.90 9.46
C GLN A 82 57.07 44.36 8.29
N ALA A 83 56.49 43.85 7.19
CA ALA A 83 57.28 43.25 6.09
C ALA A 83 57.55 44.19 4.89
N ARG A 84 57.28 45.50 5.00
CA ARG A 84 57.25 46.43 3.84
C ARG A 84 58.59 47.05 3.42
N ALA A 85 59.71 46.73 4.07
CA ALA A 85 60.94 47.52 4.01
C ALA A 85 62.15 46.87 3.29
N ARG A 86 62.06 45.63 2.76
CA ARG A 86 63.27 44.87 2.36
C ARG A 86 63.33 44.18 0.99
N LEU A 87 62.32 44.33 0.11
CA LEU A 87 62.30 43.60 -1.17
C LEU A 87 62.07 44.43 -2.45
N TRP A 88 61.64 45.70 -2.35
CA TRP A 88 61.32 46.51 -3.53
C TRP A 88 62.15 47.80 -3.53
N GLY A 89 62.99 47.95 -4.55
CA GLY A 89 63.80 49.17 -4.79
C GLY A 89 62.91 50.39 -5.05
N ARG A 90 63.38 51.57 -4.65
CA ARG A 90 62.62 52.84 -4.58
C ARG A 90 62.07 53.42 -5.91
N ALA A 91 62.18 52.71 -7.03
CA ALA A 91 61.81 53.21 -8.36
C ALA A 91 60.40 52.81 -8.85
N ALA A 92 59.90 51.62 -8.52
CA ALA A 92 58.73 51.03 -9.21
C ALA A 92 57.34 51.47 -8.70
N ILE A 93 57.26 52.29 -7.64
CA ILE A 93 55.99 52.56 -6.92
C ILE A 93 55.23 53.80 -7.47
N LYS A 94 55.82 54.59 -8.37
CA LYS A 94 55.30 55.92 -8.77
C LYS A 94 54.43 55.98 -10.03
N ALA A 95 54.12 54.86 -10.69
CA ALA A 95 53.48 54.87 -12.03
C ALA A 95 52.11 54.16 -12.15
N GLN A 96 51.45 53.79 -11.04
CA GLN A 96 50.07 53.27 -11.08
C GLN A 96 49.16 54.11 -10.18
N GLY A 97 48.30 54.92 -10.80
CA GLY A 97 47.42 55.87 -10.14
C GLY A 97 46.45 55.22 -9.15
N ARG A 98 45.93 56.03 -8.21
CA ARG A 98 44.97 55.56 -7.21
C ARG A 98 43.67 55.04 -7.85
N ALA A 99 43.30 55.58 -9.01
CA ALA A 99 42.11 55.20 -9.78
C ALA A 99 42.17 53.77 -10.34
N THR A 100 43.28 53.32 -10.95
CA THR A 100 43.35 51.95 -11.51
C THR A 100 43.26 50.88 -10.43
N ARG A 101 43.84 51.12 -9.24
CA ARG A 101 43.73 50.19 -8.10
C ARG A 101 42.33 50.14 -7.47
N VAL A 102 41.55 51.22 -7.56
CA VAL A 102 40.13 51.21 -7.16
C VAL A 102 39.27 50.51 -8.21
N LEU A 103 39.54 50.71 -9.49
CA LEU A 103 38.85 50.02 -10.60
C LEU A 103 39.15 48.51 -10.63
N GLU A 104 40.39 48.09 -10.42
CA GLU A 104 40.77 46.67 -10.29
C GLU A 104 40.10 46.01 -9.06
N GLY A 105 40.07 46.72 -7.93
CA GLY A 105 39.39 46.26 -6.72
C GLY A 105 37.87 46.15 -6.90
N ALA A 106 37.24 47.14 -7.53
CA ALA A 106 35.82 47.14 -7.85
C ALA A 106 35.47 46.05 -8.89
N PHE A 107 36.30 45.85 -9.92
CA PHE A 107 36.13 44.80 -10.91
C PHE A 107 36.24 43.41 -10.28
N LEU A 108 37.24 43.17 -9.42
CA LEU A 108 37.39 41.91 -8.69
C LEU A 108 36.26 41.68 -7.68
N LEU A 109 35.76 42.71 -7.01
CA LEU A 109 34.57 42.62 -6.15
C LEU A 109 33.29 42.36 -6.94
N SER A 110 33.09 43.01 -8.10
CA SER A 110 31.94 42.75 -8.95
C SER A 110 32.00 41.38 -9.62
N LEU A 111 33.20 40.89 -9.96
CA LEU A 111 33.41 39.55 -10.51
C LEU A 111 33.25 38.48 -9.41
N ALA A 112 33.71 38.75 -8.18
CA ALA A 112 33.46 37.89 -7.03
C ALA A 112 31.98 37.90 -6.62
N ALA A 113 31.26 39.02 -6.77
CA ALA A 113 29.82 39.10 -6.57
C ALA A 113 29.06 38.36 -7.68
N LEU A 114 29.45 38.49 -8.95
CA LEU A 114 28.90 37.69 -10.06
C LEU A 114 29.15 36.21 -9.84
N LEU A 115 30.38 35.82 -9.49
CA LEU A 115 30.73 34.42 -9.19
C LEU A 115 30.02 33.91 -7.94
N ALA A 116 29.82 34.72 -6.90
CA ALA A 116 29.01 34.36 -5.75
C ALA A 116 27.54 34.18 -6.13
N VAL A 117 26.99 35.05 -6.99
CA VAL A 117 25.64 34.88 -7.56
C VAL A 117 25.55 33.62 -8.44
N SER A 118 26.61 33.24 -9.17
CA SER A 118 26.65 31.99 -9.95
C SER A 118 27.03 30.72 -9.17
N LEU A 119 27.59 30.84 -7.96
CA LEU A 119 28.02 29.70 -7.11
C LEU A 119 27.08 29.46 -5.92
N LEU A 120 26.39 30.49 -5.42
CA LEU A 120 25.28 30.37 -4.47
C LEU A 120 23.93 30.33 -5.20
N GLY A 121 23.84 30.96 -6.37
CA GLY A 121 22.74 30.81 -7.32
C GLY A 121 23.10 29.83 -8.43
N GLY A 122 23.24 28.55 -8.08
CA GLY A 122 22.77 27.52 -9.01
C GLY A 122 21.30 27.82 -9.34
N ILE A 123 20.89 27.64 -10.60
CA ILE A 123 19.58 28.08 -11.12
C ILE A 123 18.47 27.54 -10.22
N GLY A 124 18.00 28.40 -9.33
CA GLY A 124 17.18 28.03 -8.20
C GLY A 124 16.08 29.05 -8.09
N GLY A 125 14.91 28.68 -8.61
CA GLY A 125 13.69 29.47 -8.42
C GLY A 125 13.39 29.70 -6.94
N SER A 126 12.41 30.55 -6.69
CA SER A 126 11.89 30.89 -5.36
C SER A 126 11.78 29.66 -4.45
N ARG A 127 12.23 29.81 -3.20
CA ARG A 127 12.00 28.79 -2.16
C ARG A 127 10.49 28.56 -1.99
N LEU A 128 10.12 27.36 -1.59
CA LEU A 128 8.74 27.02 -1.24
C LEU A 128 8.23 28.01 -0.17
N THR A 129 7.13 28.69 -0.47
CA THR A 129 6.52 29.68 0.42
C THR A 129 5.45 29.04 1.31
N ASP A 130 5.13 29.64 2.44
CA ASP A 130 4.02 29.16 3.28
C ASP A 130 2.65 29.34 2.59
N THR A 131 2.54 30.31 1.67
CA THR A 131 1.38 30.45 0.78
C THR A 131 1.24 29.24 -0.15
N MET A 132 2.34 28.76 -0.76
CA MET A 132 2.33 27.54 -1.59
C MET A 132 1.93 26.30 -0.78
N LYS A 133 2.43 26.17 0.45
CA LYS A 133 2.02 25.06 1.35
C LYS A 133 0.54 25.13 1.69
N ALA A 134 0.04 26.30 2.08
CA ALA A 134 -1.36 26.50 2.41
C ALA A 134 -2.27 26.22 1.21
N ALA A 135 -1.90 26.71 0.02
CA ALA A 135 -2.62 26.45 -1.23
C ALA A 135 -2.64 24.95 -1.57
N ALA A 136 -1.52 24.23 -1.38
CA ALA A 136 -1.45 22.79 -1.55
C ALA A 136 -2.36 22.03 -0.58
N SER A 137 -2.33 22.39 0.72
CA SER A 137 -3.18 21.76 1.75
C SER A 137 -4.67 22.05 1.59
N SER A 138 -5.05 23.11 0.87
CA SER A 138 -6.45 23.44 0.56
C SER A 138 -6.85 23.15 -0.90
N LEU A 139 -5.99 22.47 -1.66
CA LEU A 139 -6.21 22.29 -3.10
C LEU A 139 -7.34 21.30 -3.36
N ALA A 140 -8.50 21.79 -3.79
CA ALA A 140 -9.61 20.99 -4.29
C ALA A 140 -9.59 20.92 -5.82
N LEU A 141 -9.55 19.71 -6.36
CA LEU A 141 -9.62 19.46 -7.80
C LEU A 141 -11.08 19.40 -8.28
N PRO A 142 -11.48 20.19 -9.29
CA PRO A 142 -12.85 20.21 -9.80
C PRO A 142 -13.15 19.01 -10.68
N GLU A 143 -14.41 18.61 -10.73
CA GLU A 143 -14.88 17.67 -11.75
C GLU A 143 -15.37 18.45 -12.98
N LEU A 144 -14.93 18.01 -14.16
CA LEU A 144 -15.46 18.43 -15.45
C LEU A 144 -16.35 17.29 -15.97
N ARG A 145 -17.43 17.63 -16.68
CA ARG A 145 -18.36 16.68 -17.29
C ARG A 145 -18.77 17.18 -18.67
N SER A 146 -18.73 16.29 -19.64
CA SER A 146 -19.12 16.53 -21.02
C SER A 146 -19.98 15.38 -21.52
N ASP A 147 -21.11 15.71 -22.15
CA ASP A 147 -21.95 14.73 -22.87
C ASP A 147 -21.37 14.40 -24.27
N SER A 148 -20.18 14.89 -24.60
CA SER A 148 -19.52 14.63 -25.89
C SER A 148 -19.03 13.18 -25.98
N PRO A 149 -19.37 12.42 -27.05
CA PRO A 149 -18.83 11.07 -27.27
C PRO A 149 -17.34 11.06 -27.69
N ASP A 150 -16.76 12.25 -27.90
CA ASP A 150 -15.34 12.47 -28.18
C ASP A 150 -14.63 13.17 -27.00
N ALA A 151 -15.24 13.20 -25.81
CA ALA A 151 -14.63 13.79 -24.61
C ALA A 151 -13.33 13.06 -24.20
N SER A 152 -12.37 13.83 -23.68
CA SER A 152 -11.15 13.28 -23.08
C SER A 152 -11.38 12.98 -21.61
N ASP A 153 -11.32 11.70 -21.24
CA ASP A 153 -11.46 11.26 -19.86
C ASP A 153 -10.15 11.39 -19.08
N ILE A 154 -10.24 11.96 -17.88
CA ILE A 154 -9.15 12.15 -16.91
C ILE A 154 -9.57 11.47 -15.61
N PHE A 155 -8.72 10.61 -15.07
CA PHE A 155 -9.00 9.82 -13.87
C PHE A 155 -8.10 10.29 -12.74
N VAL A 156 -8.68 10.65 -11.60
CA VAL A 156 -7.98 11.22 -10.44
C VAL A 156 -8.15 10.30 -9.24
N ALA A 157 -7.06 9.71 -8.76
CA ALA A 157 -7.00 9.11 -7.44
C ALA A 157 -6.56 10.17 -6.43
N GLU A 158 -7.35 10.40 -5.37
CA GLU A 158 -7.05 11.37 -4.30
C GLU A 158 -6.91 10.70 -2.92
N GLY A 159 -5.99 11.23 -2.10
CA GLY A 159 -5.80 10.77 -0.72
C GLY A 159 -5.01 9.47 -0.64
N ILE A 160 -4.05 9.28 -1.55
CA ILE A 160 -3.17 8.10 -1.59
C ILE A 160 -2.35 8.04 -0.28
N PRO A 161 -2.43 6.96 0.51
CA PRO A 161 -1.74 6.92 1.80
C PRO A 161 -0.22 6.96 1.67
N VAL A 162 0.44 7.53 2.68
CA VAL A 162 1.88 7.88 2.66
C VAL A 162 2.79 6.72 2.24
N ASN A 163 2.47 5.48 2.65
CA ASN A 163 3.28 4.27 2.40
C ASN A 163 2.59 3.27 1.44
N SER A 164 1.83 3.75 0.45
CA SER A 164 0.95 2.89 -0.34
C SER A 164 1.40 2.65 -1.79
N GLU A 165 1.90 1.44 -2.04
CA GLU A 165 2.06 0.87 -3.39
C GLU A 165 0.70 0.76 -4.10
N ARG A 166 -0.40 0.70 -3.34
CA ARG A 166 -1.80 0.64 -3.81
C ARG A 166 -2.33 1.99 -4.32
N GLY A 167 -1.50 3.04 -4.37
CA GLY A 167 -1.88 4.30 -5.06
C GLY A 167 -2.23 4.07 -6.53
N VAL A 168 -1.59 3.08 -7.17
CA VAL A 168 -1.93 2.65 -8.54
C VAL A 168 -3.23 1.84 -8.57
N ASP A 169 -3.48 0.97 -7.58
CA ASP A 169 -4.76 0.25 -7.47
C ASP A 169 -5.95 1.22 -7.33
N MET A 170 -5.79 2.29 -6.54
CA MET A 170 -6.79 3.36 -6.42
C MET A 170 -7.07 4.05 -7.77
N LEU A 171 -6.03 4.26 -8.57
CA LEU A 171 -6.16 4.85 -9.91
C LEU A 171 -6.87 3.90 -10.88
N ILE A 172 -6.48 2.62 -10.89
CA ILE A 172 -7.10 1.56 -11.68
C ILE A 172 -8.59 1.40 -11.32
N ASP A 173 -8.94 1.48 -10.03
CA ASP A 173 -10.34 1.48 -9.56
C ASP A 173 -11.17 2.64 -10.13
N VAL A 174 -10.60 3.85 -10.19
CA VAL A 174 -11.28 5.03 -10.76
C VAL A 174 -11.43 4.89 -12.27
N MET A 175 -10.42 4.36 -12.95
CA MET A 175 -10.48 4.08 -14.39
C MET A 175 -11.58 3.05 -14.71
N ALA A 176 -11.57 1.90 -14.04
CA ALA A 176 -12.50 0.80 -14.28
C ALA A 176 -13.97 1.19 -14.02
N ARG A 177 -14.25 1.88 -12.90
CA ARG A 177 -15.61 2.37 -12.58
C ARG A 177 -16.17 3.36 -13.60
N ASN A 178 -15.30 3.98 -14.40
CA ASN A 178 -15.66 5.00 -15.38
C ASN A 178 -15.27 4.59 -16.81
N GLY A 179 -15.28 3.28 -17.10
CA GLY A 179 -15.25 2.75 -18.48
C GLY A 179 -13.86 2.53 -19.09
N LEU A 180 -12.78 2.59 -18.30
CA LEU A 180 -11.43 2.27 -18.75
C LEU A 180 -10.81 1.12 -17.93
N ASP A 181 -10.97 -0.11 -18.43
CA ASP A 181 -10.29 -1.27 -17.84
C ASP A 181 -8.77 -1.21 -18.05
N PHE A 182 -8.02 -1.58 -17.02
CA PHE A 182 -6.56 -1.62 -17.08
C PHE A 182 -6.07 -2.94 -17.67
N PHE A 183 -6.72 -4.06 -17.31
CA PHE A 183 -6.35 -5.40 -17.75
C PHE A 183 -7.19 -5.84 -18.96
N ARG A 184 -6.52 -6.39 -19.97
CA ARG A 184 -7.14 -6.92 -21.18
C ARG A 184 -7.38 -8.42 -20.99
N SER A 185 -8.60 -8.78 -20.65
CA SER A 185 -8.99 -10.15 -20.29
C SER A 185 -10.33 -10.54 -20.92
N SER A 186 -10.50 -11.84 -21.17
CA SER A 186 -11.82 -12.44 -21.47
C SER A 186 -12.61 -12.85 -20.22
N GLY A 187 -12.00 -12.79 -19.04
CA GLY A 187 -12.61 -13.15 -17.76
C GLY A 187 -13.36 -11.99 -17.09
N VAL A 188 -14.29 -12.31 -16.20
CA VAL A 188 -15.01 -11.32 -15.38
C VAL A 188 -14.22 -11.08 -14.09
N SER A 189 -13.31 -10.12 -14.10
CA SER A 189 -12.56 -9.67 -12.93
C SER A 189 -12.52 -8.14 -12.84
N LYS A 190 -12.17 -7.61 -11.66
CA LYS A 190 -12.20 -6.16 -11.40
C LYS A 190 -11.14 -5.43 -12.25
N ALA A 191 -11.55 -4.35 -12.92
CA ALA A 191 -10.72 -3.56 -13.84
C ALA A 191 -10.22 -4.34 -15.08
N SER A 192 -10.98 -5.35 -15.49
CA SER A 192 -10.64 -6.24 -16.59
C SER A 192 -11.79 -6.33 -17.60
N GLY A 193 -11.44 -6.15 -18.88
CA GLY A 193 -12.37 -6.25 -19.99
C GLY A 193 -11.67 -6.58 -21.31
N PRO A 194 -12.42 -6.91 -22.36
CA PRO A 194 -11.84 -7.26 -23.67
C PRO A 194 -11.07 -6.10 -24.32
N ASP A 195 -11.42 -4.86 -23.98
CA ASP A 195 -10.83 -3.62 -24.50
C ASP A 195 -9.81 -2.97 -23.53
N GLY A 196 -9.37 -3.71 -22.50
CA GLY A 196 -8.40 -3.25 -21.52
C GLY A 196 -7.01 -2.92 -22.10
N ILE A 197 -6.17 -2.26 -21.32
CA ILE A 197 -4.87 -1.73 -21.80
C ILE A 197 -3.81 -2.83 -21.94
N VAL A 198 -3.60 -3.64 -20.89
CA VAL A 198 -2.48 -4.59 -20.77
C VAL A 198 -3.02 -6.01 -20.73
N ALA A 199 -2.64 -6.86 -21.69
CA ALA A 199 -2.86 -8.31 -21.63
C ALA A 199 -1.75 -9.02 -20.84
N SER A 200 -2.01 -10.27 -20.48
CA SER A 200 -1.09 -11.13 -19.73
C SER A 200 0.25 -11.38 -20.42
N ASP A 201 0.36 -11.31 -21.75
CA ASP A 201 1.56 -11.62 -22.51
C ASP A 201 2.23 -10.40 -23.18
N ASP A 202 1.74 -9.19 -22.92
CA ASP A 202 2.25 -7.93 -23.46
C ASP A 202 3.65 -7.55 -22.93
N ILE A 203 4.39 -6.79 -23.72
CA ILE A 203 5.64 -6.13 -23.35
C ILE A 203 5.29 -4.69 -22.95
N VAL A 204 5.34 -4.38 -21.66
CA VAL A 204 4.97 -3.06 -21.11
C VAL A 204 6.21 -2.20 -20.86
N LEU A 205 6.35 -1.14 -21.64
CA LEU A 205 7.36 -0.11 -21.44
C LEU A 205 6.82 0.96 -20.48
N ILE A 206 7.45 1.11 -19.32
CA ILE A 206 7.15 2.17 -18.35
C ILE A 206 8.18 3.29 -18.53
N LYS A 207 7.78 4.38 -19.18
CA LYS A 207 8.64 5.55 -19.39
C LYS A 207 8.62 6.42 -18.13
N VAL A 208 9.71 6.41 -17.37
CA VAL A 208 9.89 7.20 -16.14
C VAL A 208 10.68 8.47 -16.39
N ASN A 209 10.77 9.38 -15.40
CA ASN A 209 11.70 10.51 -15.36
C ASN A 209 12.92 10.15 -14.50
N GLY A 210 14.04 9.85 -15.14
CA GLY A 210 15.32 9.47 -14.51
C GLY A 210 16.44 10.50 -14.68
N GLU A 211 16.21 11.63 -15.37
CA GLU A 211 17.21 12.71 -15.54
C GLU A 211 17.51 13.46 -14.22
N TRP A 212 16.60 13.44 -13.24
CA TRP A 212 16.67 14.28 -12.05
C TRP A 212 16.56 13.49 -10.74
N ARG A 213 17.29 13.96 -9.71
CA ARG A 213 17.22 13.45 -8.33
C ARG A 213 16.01 14.02 -7.58
N TYR A 214 15.86 13.60 -6.32
CA TYR A 214 14.88 14.12 -5.36
C TYR A 214 13.46 13.99 -5.91
N ARG A 215 12.55 14.93 -5.61
CA ARG A 215 11.21 14.98 -6.21
C ARG A 215 11.23 15.50 -7.67
N GLY A 216 12.39 15.45 -8.32
CA GLY A 216 12.57 15.74 -9.74
C GLY A 216 12.46 14.50 -10.62
N GLY A 217 12.72 13.31 -10.09
CA GLY A 217 12.45 12.04 -10.77
C GLY A 217 11.02 11.56 -10.54
N THR A 218 10.57 10.58 -11.32
CA THR A 218 9.29 9.88 -11.08
C THR A 218 9.33 9.10 -9.77
N ASN A 219 8.22 9.07 -9.02
CA ASN A 219 8.15 8.35 -7.75
C ASN A 219 8.32 6.82 -7.93
N THR A 220 9.36 6.24 -7.33
CA THR A 220 9.66 4.80 -7.43
C THR A 220 8.66 3.93 -6.66
N ASP A 221 7.95 4.45 -5.65
CA ASP A 221 6.81 3.77 -5.05
C ASP A 221 5.64 3.61 -6.04
N VAL A 222 5.43 4.61 -6.91
CA VAL A 222 4.40 4.56 -7.98
C VAL A 222 4.80 3.60 -9.09
N VAL A 223 6.09 3.57 -9.46
CA VAL A 223 6.61 2.57 -10.42
C VAL A 223 6.45 1.16 -9.86
N LYS A 224 6.80 0.94 -8.59
CA LYS A 224 6.64 -0.34 -7.89
C LYS A 224 5.17 -0.77 -7.87
N GLY A 225 4.24 0.12 -7.53
CA GLY A 225 2.80 -0.15 -7.59
C GLY A 225 2.32 -0.53 -9.00
N LEU A 226 2.81 0.15 -10.04
CA LEU A 226 2.45 -0.14 -11.43
C LEU A 226 3.02 -1.47 -11.91
N VAL A 227 4.29 -1.77 -11.61
CA VAL A 227 4.90 -3.09 -11.89
C VAL A 227 4.12 -4.17 -11.14
N ASN A 228 3.81 -3.96 -9.86
CA ASN A 228 3.05 -4.89 -9.03
C ASN A 228 1.67 -5.21 -9.63
N ALA A 229 0.93 -4.19 -10.07
CA ALA A 229 -0.36 -4.37 -10.74
C ALA A 229 -0.23 -5.18 -12.03
N ILE A 230 0.78 -4.88 -12.87
CA ILE A 230 1.00 -5.58 -14.14
C ILE A 230 1.38 -7.05 -13.92
N VAL A 231 2.32 -7.36 -13.01
CA VAL A 231 2.73 -8.77 -12.80
C VAL A 231 1.63 -9.62 -12.15
N HIS A 232 0.74 -9.00 -11.37
CA HIS A 232 -0.46 -9.62 -10.83
C HIS A 232 -1.68 -9.50 -11.77
N HIS A 233 -1.47 -9.42 -13.09
CA HIS A 233 -2.54 -9.52 -14.09
C HIS A 233 -3.46 -10.72 -13.77
N PRO A 234 -4.80 -10.58 -13.82
CA PRO A 234 -5.73 -11.60 -13.32
C PRO A 234 -5.65 -12.94 -14.05
N ASP A 235 -5.29 -12.93 -15.34
CA ASP A 235 -5.03 -14.16 -16.13
C ASP A 235 -3.60 -14.74 -15.92
N GLY A 236 -2.79 -14.15 -15.04
CA GLY A 236 -1.37 -14.46 -14.81
C GLY A 236 -0.44 -13.80 -15.83
N PHE A 237 0.51 -12.97 -15.39
CA PHE A 237 1.41 -12.27 -16.31
C PHE A 237 2.59 -13.15 -16.78
N THR A 238 2.74 -13.27 -18.09
CA THR A 238 3.82 -14.00 -18.80
C THR A 238 4.65 -13.12 -19.73
N GLY A 239 4.24 -11.87 -19.91
CA GLY A 239 4.92 -10.86 -20.71
C GLY A 239 6.20 -10.32 -20.07
N GLU A 240 6.54 -9.07 -20.37
CA GLU A 240 7.76 -8.43 -19.88
C GLU A 240 7.51 -6.96 -19.52
N VAL A 241 8.07 -6.48 -18.41
CA VAL A 241 8.01 -5.07 -18.02
C VAL A 241 9.40 -4.47 -18.12
N VAL A 242 9.52 -3.33 -18.82
CA VAL A 242 10.79 -2.63 -18.99
C VAL A 242 10.62 -1.18 -18.55
N ILE A 243 11.34 -0.79 -17.50
CA ILE A 243 11.41 0.60 -17.04
C ILE A 243 12.45 1.32 -17.92
N VAL A 244 12.03 2.35 -18.64
CA VAL A 244 12.85 3.01 -19.68
C VAL A 244 12.98 4.51 -19.47
N GLU A 245 14.14 5.06 -19.83
CA GLU A 245 14.41 6.51 -19.83
C GLU A 245 15.59 6.85 -20.77
N ASN A 246 15.55 8.03 -21.39
CA ASN A 246 16.72 8.76 -21.86
C ASN A 246 16.90 10.04 -21.02
N GLY A 247 17.85 10.01 -20.08
CA GLY A 247 18.17 11.11 -19.19
C GLY A 247 18.97 12.25 -19.83
N GLN A 248 19.32 12.14 -21.12
CA GLN A 248 20.09 13.12 -21.91
C GLN A 248 21.51 13.41 -21.40
N TRP A 249 21.62 14.07 -20.25
CA TRP A 249 22.85 14.59 -19.66
C TRP A 249 23.36 13.78 -18.47
N ASP A 250 22.44 13.18 -17.73
CA ASP A 250 22.68 12.43 -16.50
C ASP A 250 21.56 11.39 -16.33
N SER A 251 21.81 10.32 -15.59
CA SER A 251 20.85 9.23 -15.41
C SER A 251 20.89 8.69 -13.99
N TYR A 252 19.74 8.66 -13.34
CA TYR A 252 19.55 8.22 -11.95
C TYR A 252 18.71 6.95 -11.86
N MET A 253 18.94 6.02 -12.78
CA MET A 253 18.20 4.76 -12.88
C MET A 253 18.69 3.67 -11.90
N ASP A 254 19.95 3.70 -11.44
CA ASP A 254 20.58 2.64 -10.65
C ASP A 254 21.54 3.16 -9.55
N ASN A 255 21.78 2.34 -8.53
CA ASN A 255 22.57 2.58 -7.32
C ASN A 255 23.98 1.93 -7.36
N LEU A 256 24.67 1.97 -8.51
CA LEU A 256 26.04 1.43 -8.64
C LEU A 256 27.03 2.04 -7.62
N PRO A 257 28.10 1.32 -7.21
CA PRO A 257 29.06 1.80 -6.20
C PRO A 257 29.84 3.08 -6.54
N ASP A 258 29.90 3.46 -7.81
CA ASP A 258 30.46 4.73 -8.28
C ASP A 258 29.39 5.82 -8.53
N ASN A 259 28.10 5.45 -8.56
CA ASN A 259 26.99 6.38 -8.53
C ASN A 259 26.69 6.84 -7.10
N ARG A 260 26.64 8.16 -6.89
CA ARG A 260 26.59 8.75 -5.54
C ARG A 260 25.17 8.91 -5.00
N ASN A 261 24.31 7.90 -5.15
CA ASN A 261 22.86 8.09 -5.03
C ASN A 261 22.05 7.32 -3.98
N PRO A 262 22.61 6.78 -2.86
CA PRO A 262 21.85 5.92 -1.95
C PRO A 262 20.75 6.61 -1.11
N ASP A 263 20.51 7.92 -1.26
CA ASP A 263 19.57 8.70 -0.41
C ASP A 263 18.84 9.84 -1.17
N ALA A 264 18.69 9.74 -2.50
CA ALA A 264 18.19 10.84 -3.32
C ALA A 264 17.13 10.48 -4.37
N CYS A 265 16.40 9.36 -4.19
CA CYS A 265 15.28 8.97 -5.06
C CYS A 265 13.97 9.71 -4.69
N ASN A 266 13.01 9.74 -5.63
CA ASN A 266 11.64 10.12 -5.32
C ASN A 266 10.91 8.90 -4.76
N ALA A 267 10.95 8.68 -3.44
CA ALA A 267 10.14 7.66 -2.76
C ALA A 267 9.96 8.05 -1.28
N GLU A 268 9.25 7.25 -0.50
CA GLU A 268 9.36 7.30 0.96
C GLU A 268 10.70 6.72 1.41
N ASP A 269 11.09 5.54 0.90
CA ASP A 269 12.47 5.06 0.98
C ASP A 269 13.33 5.75 -0.10
N ARG A 270 14.09 6.76 0.34
CA ARG A 270 14.95 7.56 -0.54
C ARG A 270 16.12 6.79 -1.14
N GLY A 271 16.40 5.58 -0.66
CA GLY A 271 17.37 4.67 -1.26
C GLY A 271 16.82 3.88 -2.45
N GLN A 272 15.50 3.74 -2.60
CA GLN A 272 14.90 2.89 -3.63
C GLN A 272 15.04 3.49 -5.04
N SER A 273 15.95 2.95 -5.86
CA SER A 273 16.10 3.29 -7.28
C SER A 273 15.12 2.52 -8.18
N PHE A 274 15.05 2.90 -9.46
CA PHE A 274 14.27 2.17 -10.46
C PHE A 274 14.83 0.74 -10.70
N ASN A 275 16.14 0.56 -10.59
CA ASN A 275 16.76 -0.77 -10.65
C ASN A 275 16.40 -1.63 -9.42
N ASP A 276 16.37 -1.04 -8.22
CA ASP A 276 15.90 -1.76 -7.02
C ASP A 276 14.44 -2.22 -7.19
N VAL A 277 13.57 -1.37 -7.76
CA VAL A 277 12.19 -1.77 -8.11
C VAL A 277 12.18 -2.95 -9.09
N ALA A 278 12.99 -2.94 -10.15
CA ALA A 278 13.03 -4.07 -11.08
C ALA A 278 13.52 -5.36 -10.42
N LEU A 279 14.57 -5.27 -9.58
CA LEU A 279 15.14 -6.40 -8.85
C LEU A 279 14.16 -7.03 -7.85
N MET A 280 13.20 -6.28 -7.29
CA MET A 280 12.16 -6.83 -6.40
C MET A 280 11.28 -7.89 -7.09
N PHE A 281 11.15 -7.85 -8.42
CA PHE A 281 10.31 -8.78 -9.19
C PHE A 281 11.12 -9.74 -10.07
N ALA A 282 12.39 -9.44 -10.37
CA ALA A 282 13.21 -10.14 -11.36
C ALA A 282 13.42 -11.66 -11.12
N ASP A 283 13.30 -12.13 -9.88
CA ASP A 283 13.39 -13.55 -9.51
C ASP A 283 12.15 -14.37 -9.91
N SER A 284 11.01 -13.70 -10.17
CA SER A 284 9.72 -14.35 -10.47
C SER A 284 9.11 -13.94 -11.81
N HIS A 285 9.41 -12.73 -12.28
CA HIS A 285 8.84 -12.14 -13.49
C HIS A 285 9.92 -11.48 -14.36
N ARG A 286 9.65 -11.29 -15.65
CA ARG A 286 10.55 -10.58 -16.56
C ARG A 286 10.42 -9.07 -16.35
N VAL A 287 11.13 -8.53 -15.37
CA VAL A 287 11.14 -7.09 -15.06
C VAL A 287 12.56 -6.56 -15.14
N SER A 288 12.79 -5.51 -15.92
CA SER A 288 14.13 -4.94 -16.10
C SER A 288 14.13 -3.42 -16.26
N VAL A 289 15.30 -2.81 -16.10
CA VAL A 289 15.56 -1.43 -16.52
C VAL A 289 16.31 -1.46 -17.85
N TYR A 290 15.96 -0.55 -18.78
CA TYR A 290 16.82 -0.23 -19.92
C TYR A 290 17.03 1.29 -20.00
N ASP A 291 18.27 1.72 -19.74
CA ASP A 291 18.67 3.12 -19.82
C ASP A 291 19.11 3.50 -21.24
N TRP A 292 18.22 4.17 -21.97
CA TRP A 292 18.49 4.67 -23.32
C TRP A 292 19.57 5.75 -23.36
N THR A 293 19.93 6.38 -22.23
CA THR A 293 21.05 7.35 -22.14
C THR A 293 22.36 6.71 -22.58
N ALA A 294 22.53 5.39 -22.42
CA ALA A 294 23.70 4.65 -22.87
C ALA A 294 23.81 4.54 -24.41
N ILE A 295 22.69 4.63 -25.13
CA ILE A 295 22.60 4.42 -26.60
C ILE A 295 22.16 5.66 -27.39
N GLN A 296 21.81 6.76 -26.71
CA GLN A 296 21.26 8.02 -27.26
C GLN A 296 22.06 8.71 -28.39
N THR A 297 23.34 8.38 -28.55
CA THR A 297 24.21 8.92 -29.62
C THR A 297 24.58 7.89 -30.69
N ILE A 298 24.01 6.68 -30.64
CA ILE A 298 24.31 5.57 -31.56
C ILE A 298 23.23 5.53 -32.63
N SER A 299 23.55 5.93 -33.86
CA SER A 299 22.62 5.81 -34.99
C SER A 299 22.67 4.40 -35.61
N VAL A 300 21.49 3.81 -35.80
CA VAL A 300 21.29 2.45 -36.32
C VAL A 300 20.20 2.41 -37.39
N GLY A 301 20.23 1.37 -38.23
CA GLY A 301 19.08 0.96 -39.04
C GLY A 301 18.05 0.19 -38.21
N GLU A 302 16.93 -0.18 -38.81
CA GLU A 302 15.93 -1.04 -38.16
C GLU A 302 16.35 -2.53 -38.13
N PHE A 303 15.68 -3.35 -37.30
CA PHE A 303 16.02 -4.77 -37.21
C PHE A 303 15.81 -5.55 -38.52
N ASP A 304 14.74 -5.25 -39.26
CA ASP A 304 14.45 -5.81 -40.59
C ASP A 304 15.48 -5.42 -41.67
N SER A 305 16.16 -4.27 -41.50
CA SER A 305 17.32 -3.88 -42.32
C SER A 305 18.60 -4.69 -42.03
N GLY A 306 18.56 -5.60 -41.05
CA GLY A 306 19.67 -6.44 -40.62
C GLY A 306 20.57 -5.81 -39.54
N ASP A 307 20.27 -4.60 -39.08
CA ASP A 307 21.02 -3.94 -38.01
C ASP A 307 20.51 -4.40 -36.63
N MET A 308 21.23 -5.34 -36.03
CA MET A 308 20.86 -5.92 -34.71
C MET A 308 21.45 -5.14 -33.53
N ARG A 309 22.01 -3.94 -33.76
CA ARG A 309 22.57 -3.09 -32.69
C ARG A 309 21.48 -2.26 -32.04
N ASP A 310 21.66 -2.05 -30.74
CA ASP A 310 20.88 -1.10 -29.95
C ASP A 310 21.32 0.33 -30.27
N GLY A 311 20.37 1.25 -30.36
CA GLY A 311 20.59 2.63 -30.79
C GLY A 311 19.30 3.37 -31.11
N TYR A 312 19.44 4.46 -31.85
CA TYR A 312 18.33 5.28 -32.33
C TYR A 312 18.21 5.20 -33.86
N VAL A 313 17.00 4.89 -34.32
CA VAL A 313 16.63 4.92 -35.74
C VAL A 313 16.18 6.33 -36.08
N TYR A 314 16.83 6.97 -37.04
CA TYR A 314 16.55 8.35 -37.42
C TYR A 314 15.35 8.46 -38.38
N VAL A 315 14.49 9.46 -38.16
CA VAL A 315 13.29 9.72 -38.96
C VAL A 315 13.41 11.09 -39.66
N PRO A 316 13.75 11.12 -40.97
CA PRO A 316 13.98 12.37 -41.71
C PRO A 316 12.79 13.34 -41.71
N GLU A 317 11.56 12.82 -41.65
CA GLU A 317 10.31 13.58 -41.69
C GLU A 317 10.14 14.52 -40.49
N ILE A 318 10.70 14.16 -39.34
CA ILE A 318 10.60 14.92 -38.08
C ILE A 318 11.97 15.35 -37.53
N GLN A 319 13.06 14.98 -38.19
CA GLN A 319 14.45 15.28 -37.82
C GLN A 319 14.84 14.83 -36.40
N LEU A 320 14.22 13.74 -35.92
CA LEU A 320 14.51 13.08 -34.65
C LEU A 320 14.61 11.58 -34.87
N GLY A 321 15.32 10.88 -34.02
CA GLY A 321 15.27 9.42 -33.91
C GLY A 321 14.43 8.93 -32.73
N TYR A 322 14.11 7.63 -32.76
CA TYR A 322 13.47 6.89 -31.65
C TYR A 322 14.32 5.66 -31.26
N PRO A 323 14.23 5.18 -30.02
CA PRO A 323 15.05 4.07 -29.54
C PRO A 323 14.63 2.72 -30.11
N LYS A 324 15.62 1.88 -30.34
CA LYS A 324 15.50 0.46 -30.71
C LYS A 324 16.58 -0.32 -29.94
N PHE A 325 16.19 -1.35 -29.20
CA PHE A 325 17.07 -1.98 -28.20
C PHE A 325 16.72 -3.45 -27.95
N THR A 326 17.62 -4.16 -27.24
CA THR A 326 17.46 -5.55 -26.84
C THR A 326 17.51 -5.65 -25.32
N THR A 327 16.46 -6.15 -24.68
CA THR A 327 16.40 -6.26 -23.20
C THR A 327 17.36 -7.33 -22.68
N VAL A 328 17.61 -7.32 -21.36
CA VAL A 328 18.42 -8.35 -20.69
C VAL A 328 17.87 -9.77 -20.89
N TYR A 329 16.56 -9.90 -21.12
CA TYR A 329 15.88 -11.16 -21.40
C TYR A 329 15.79 -11.51 -22.91
N GLY A 330 16.51 -10.77 -23.76
CA GLY A 330 16.65 -11.03 -25.21
C GLY A 330 15.56 -10.45 -26.10
N THR A 331 14.57 -9.75 -25.53
CA THR A 331 13.44 -9.17 -26.27
C THR A 331 13.90 -7.98 -27.09
N ARG A 332 13.69 -8.02 -28.41
CA ARG A 332 14.13 -6.96 -29.34
C ARG A 332 12.97 -6.02 -29.63
N ILE A 333 13.13 -4.75 -29.31
CA ILE A 333 12.04 -3.77 -29.34
C ILE A 333 12.45 -2.59 -30.21
N SER A 334 11.71 -2.34 -31.29
CA SER A 334 11.67 -1.03 -31.95
C SER A 334 10.52 -0.25 -31.34
N LEU A 335 10.75 0.95 -30.81
CA LEU A 335 9.64 1.72 -30.24
C LEU A 335 8.55 1.99 -31.29
N ARG A 336 8.95 2.18 -32.56
CA ARG A 336 8.05 2.39 -33.69
C ARG A 336 7.28 1.16 -34.14
N HIS A 337 7.96 0.03 -34.28
CA HIS A 337 7.37 -1.14 -34.94
C HIS A 337 6.94 -2.25 -33.97
N GLY A 338 7.42 -2.24 -32.73
CA GLY A 338 7.11 -3.23 -31.69
C GLY A 338 8.20 -4.29 -31.52
N GLU A 339 7.80 -5.50 -31.11
CA GLU A 339 8.73 -6.62 -30.90
C GLU A 339 9.21 -7.19 -32.23
N TRP A 340 10.53 -7.28 -32.42
CA TRP A 340 11.12 -7.98 -33.55
C TRP A 340 11.28 -9.48 -33.25
N THR A 341 10.35 -10.27 -33.81
CA THR A 341 10.27 -11.74 -33.64
C THR A 341 11.33 -12.51 -34.45
N GLY A 342 12.09 -11.84 -35.32
CA GLY A 342 12.99 -12.47 -36.29
C GLY A 342 12.33 -12.79 -37.64
N ALA A 343 11.00 -12.85 -37.71
CA ALA A 343 10.24 -13.01 -38.96
C ALA A 343 9.51 -11.72 -39.37
N GLY A 344 9.24 -10.83 -38.42
CA GLY A 344 8.52 -9.58 -38.59
C GLY A 344 8.37 -8.85 -37.26
N TYR A 345 7.63 -7.74 -37.27
CA TYR A 345 7.31 -7.00 -36.04
C TYR A 345 5.92 -7.34 -35.51
N ASP A 346 5.80 -7.57 -34.20
CA ASP A 346 4.53 -7.51 -33.48
C ASP A 346 4.39 -6.15 -32.80
N ASN A 347 3.52 -5.31 -33.37
CA ASN A 347 3.28 -3.96 -32.89
C ASN A 347 2.25 -3.88 -31.75
N GLU A 348 1.35 -4.86 -31.68
CA GLU A 348 0.21 -4.87 -30.76
C GLU A 348 0.62 -5.28 -29.35
N ARG A 349 1.62 -6.16 -29.26
CA ARG A 349 2.19 -6.68 -28.02
C ARG A 349 2.93 -5.63 -27.19
N VAL A 350 3.39 -4.52 -27.77
CA VAL A 350 4.17 -3.50 -27.05
C VAL A 350 3.27 -2.36 -26.54
N LYS A 351 3.10 -2.27 -25.22
CA LYS A 351 2.39 -1.17 -24.54
C LYS A 351 3.37 -0.11 -24.05
N PHE A 352 2.96 1.14 -24.02
CA PHE A 352 3.75 2.27 -23.59
C PHE A 352 3.00 3.13 -22.57
N ILE A 353 3.37 3.00 -21.30
CA ILE A 353 2.83 3.80 -20.21
C ILE A 353 3.82 4.93 -19.92
N ASN A 354 3.35 6.16 -20.13
CA ASN A 354 4.12 7.38 -19.90
C ASN A 354 3.87 7.87 -18.46
N LEU A 355 4.89 7.86 -17.60
CA LEU A 355 4.78 8.12 -16.15
C LEU A 355 5.62 9.35 -15.73
N PRO A 356 5.25 10.58 -16.17
CA PRO A 356 5.90 11.83 -15.78
C PRO A 356 5.69 12.19 -14.31
N VAL A 357 6.58 13.03 -13.77
CA VAL A 357 6.37 13.77 -12.51
C VAL A 357 5.97 15.22 -12.79
N LEU A 358 4.96 15.71 -12.06
CA LEU A 358 4.42 17.05 -12.23
C LEU A 358 5.26 18.12 -11.51
N LYS A 359 5.85 19.04 -12.26
CA LYS A 359 6.71 20.10 -11.70
C LYS A 359 6.82 21.37 -12.55
N ASP A 360 7.15 22.49 -11.91
CA ASP A 360 7.66 23.71 -12.55
C ASP A 360 8.94 23.41 -13.36
N HIS A 361 9.04 24.06 -14.52
CA HIS A 361 10.20 24.02 -15.39
C HIS A 361 10.43 25.38 -16.08
N GLY A 362 10.41 26.49 -15.35
CA GLY A 362 11.08 27.74 -15.74
C GLY A 362 10.61 28.39 -17.06
N GLY A 363 11.17 27.99 -18.20
CA GLY A 363 10.80 28.45 -19.55
C GLY A 363 9.47 27.87 -20.03
N PRO A 364 9.40 26.56 -20.38
CA PRO A 364 8.17 25.87 -20.78
C PRO A 364 7.00 25.87 -19.78
N GLY A 365 7.19 26.44 -18.58
CA GLY A 365 6.19 26.43 -17.52
C GLY A 365 6.12 25.09 -16.81
N VAL A 366 5.49 24.10 -17.43
CA VAL A 366 5.15 22.81 -16.81
C VAL A 366 5.97 21.68 -17.41
N THR A 367 6.44 20.76 -16.56
CA THR A 367 6.82 19.41 -16.96
C THR A 367 5.72 18.45 -16.55
N ASN A 368 5.13 17.78 -17.54
CA ASN A 368 4.25 16.63 -17.39
C ASN A 368 4.31 15.79 -18.70
N ALA A 369 3.22 15.17 -19.16
CA ALA A 369 3.21 14.11 -20.17
C ALA A 369 3.78 14.49 -21.54
N LEU A 370 3.45 15.67 -22.07
CA LEU A 370 3.94 16.10 -23.40
C LEU A 370 5.45 16.37 -23.37
N LYS A 371 5.92 17.11 -22.36
CA LYS A 371 7.35 17.45 -22.22
C LYS A 371 8.20 16.23 -21.89
N HIS A 372 7.64 15.21 -21.25
CA HIS A 372 8.36 13.99 -20.85
C HIS A 372 8.81 13.13 -22.05
N PHE A 373 8.16 13.26 -23.21
CA PHE A 373 8.62 12.67 -24.47
C PHE A 373 9.97 13.18 -24.97
N MET A 374 10.53 14.23 -24.35
CA MET A 374 11.91 14.65 -24.55
C MET A 374 12.91 13.56 -24.17
N GLY A 375 12.54 12.62 -23.28
CA GLY A 375 13.30 11.40 -22.98
C GLY A 375 13.07 10.24 -23.97
N VAL A 376 12.57 10.51 -25.19
CA VAL A 376 12.34 9.50 -26.25
C VAL A 376 13.12 9.81 -27.53
N GLN A 377 13.72 11.00 -27.65
CA GLN A 377 14.49 11.41 -28.83
C GLN A 377 15.99 11.10 -28.75
N ASP A 378 16.68 11.13 -29.89
CA ASP A 378 18.14 11.00 -29.97
C ASP A 378 18.88 12.31 -29.61
N LEU A 379 20.22 12.21 -29.54
CA LEU A 379 21.16 13.35 -29.44
C LEU A 379 22.17 13.40 -30.60
N TYR A 380 21.98 12.62 -31.66
CA TYR A 380 22.94 12.46 -32.76
C TYR A 380 22.81 13.56 -33.82
N GLN A 381 21.59 13.99 -34.18
CA GLN A 381 21.35 14.82 -35.39
C GLN A 381 21.04 16.32 -35.19
N GLY A 382 21.68 17.00 -34.23
CA GLY A 382 21.86 18.46 -34.38
C GLY A 382 21.82 19.34 -33.15
N THR A 383 21.58 18.79 -31.96
CA THR A 383 21.67 19.60 -30.73
C THR A 383 22.39 18.88 -29.60
N GLN A 384 23.40 19.53 -29.02
CA GLN A 384 23.77 19.30 -27.63
C GLN A 384 22.84 20.11 -26.69
N ASN A 385 21.56 20.25 -27.05
CA ASN A 385 20.57 21.17 -26.48
C ASN A 385 19.15 20.70 -26.86
N PRO A 386 18.44 19.89 -26.04
CA PRO A 386 17.08 19.41 -26.33
C PRO A 386 16.16 20.50 -26.95
N PRO A 387 15.27 20.15 -27.91
CA PRO A 387 14.57 21.07 -28.80
C PRO A 387 13.40 21.81 -28.13
N HIS A 388 13.71 22.54 -27.07
CA HIS A 388 12.75 23.34 -26.29
C HIS A 388 12.00 24.35 -27.15
N GLY A 389 12.64 24.93 -28.18
CA GLY A 389 11.98 25.79 -29.16
C GLY A 389 10.93 25.03 -29.98
N PRO A 390 11.33 24.07 -30.84
CA PRO A 390 10.38 23.29 -31.65
C PRO A 390 9.34 22.49 -30.85
N MET A 391 9.63 22.12 -29.60
CA MET A 391 8.62 21.57 -28.67
C MET A 391 7.50 22.58 -28.40
N VAL A 392 7.84 23.83 -28.09
CA VAL A 392 6.87 24.90 -27.80
C VAL A 392 6.18 25.42 -29.05
N SER A 393 6.91 25.60 -30.17
CA SER A 393 6.38 26.28 -31.36
C SER A 393 5.90 25.36 -32.49
N GLU A 394 6.26 24.08 -32.49
CA GLU A 394 6.00 23.16 -33.63
C GLU A 394 5.44 21.79 -33.22
N GLY A 395 5.22 21.54 -31.92
CA GLY A 395 4.74 20.24 -31.42
C GLY A 395 5.68 19.08 -31.74
N ILE A 396 7.01 19.29 -31.76
CA ILE A 396 7.97 18.27 -32.24
C ILE A 396 7.88 16.93 -31.47
N LEU A 397 7.54 16.98 -30.18
CA LEU A 397 7.36 15.78 -29.35
C LEU A 397 6.05 15.05 -29.66
N ALA A 398 4.98 15.77 -30.00
CA ALA A 398 3.76 15.17 -30.54
C ALA A 398 4.01 14.49 -31.90
N LYS A 399 4.86 15.07 -32.75
CA LYS A 399 5.28 14.42 -34.01
C LYS A 399 6.04 13.11 -33.72
N LEU A 400 6.90 13.10 -32.69
CA LEU A 400 7.58 11.89 -32.23
C LEU A 400 6.61 10.84 -31.64
N MET A 401 5.57 11.25 -30.89
CA MET A 401 4.50 10.33 -30.43
C MET A 401 3.78 9.65 -31.59
N LEU A 402 3.47 10.38 -32.68
CA LEU A 402 2.81 9.81 -33.86
C LEU A 402 3.73 8.90 -34.68
N VAL A 403 5.02 9.21 -34.71
CA VAL A 403 6.03 8.49 -35.52
C VAL A 403 6.55 7.24 -34.82
N ALA A 404 6.82 7.31 -33.52
CA ALA A 404 7.37 6.23 -32.72
C ALA A 404 6.23 5.46 -32.04
N ARG A 405 5.79 5.90 -30.85
CA ARG A 405 4.64 5.30 -30.17
C ARG A 405 3.85 6.37 -29.44
N TYR A 406 2.54 6.35 -29.62
CA TYR A 406 1.62 7.15 -28.84
C TYR A 406 1.31 6.39 -27.55
N PRO A 407 1.35 7.01 -26.34
CA PRO A 407 1.12 6.28 -25.10
C PRO A 407 -0.25 5.62 -25.02
N ASP A 408 -0.29 4.37 -24.56
CA ASP A 408 -1.54 3.66 -24.25
C ASP A 408 -2.20 4.21 -22.97
N LEU A 409 -1.40 4.81 -22.09
CA LEU A 409 -1.81 5.55 -20.90
C LEU A 409 -0.73 6.58 -20.50
N ASN A 410 -1.15 7.75 -20.05
CA ASN A 410 -0.28 8.71 -19.36
C ASN A 410 -0.73 8.78 -17.89
N ILE A 411 0.22 8.73 -16.95
CA ILE A 411 -0.03 8.84 -15.52
C ILE A 411 0.89 9.95 -14.95
N SER A 412 0.29 11.05 -14.52
CA SER A 412 0.98 12.14 -13.81
C SER A 412 1.21 11.75 -12.35
N ASP A 413 2.46 11.53 -11.97
CA ASP A 413 2.90 11.49 -10.58
C ASP A 413 2.77 12.90 -9.98
N ALA A 414 1.73 13.05 -9.18
CA ALA A 414 1.43 14.23 -8.37
C ALA A 414 1.45 13.90 -6.87
N ILE A 415 2.12 12.82 -6.43
CA ILE A 415 2.31 12.53 -5.01
C ILE A 415 3.13 13.66 -4.38
N TRP A 416 4.23 14.04 -5.05
CA TRP A 416 5.13 15.13 -4.69
C TRP A 416 5.28 16.11 -5.85
N VAL A 417 4.70 17.30 -5.71
CA VAL A 417 4.71 18.33 -6.76
C VAL A 417 5.69 19.45 -6.39
N CYS A 418 6.53 19.86 -7.35
CA CYS A 418 7.43 21.00 -7.18
C CYS A 418 6.84 22.26 -7.85
N PRO A 419 6.23 23.20 -7.10
CA PRO A 419 5.56 24.37 -7.66
C PRO A 419 6.50 25.50 -8.10
N SER A 420 7.80 25.45 -7.76
CA SER A 420 8.74 26.54 -8.03
C SER A 420 10.21 26.12 -7.96
N GLY A 421 10.98 26.46 -8.99
CA GLY A 421 12.41 26.24 -9.06
C GLY A 421 12.81 24.81 -9.38
N GLY A 422 12.06 24.15 -10.26
CA GLY A 422 12.52 22.93 -10.93
C GLY A 422 13.64 23.20 -11.95
N PRO A 423 14.13 22.17 -12.67
CA PRO A 423 13.58 20.81 -12.76
C PRO A 423 14.08 19.81 -11.70
N ASN A 424 15.15 20.12 -10.96
CA ASN A 424 15.80 19.18 -10.02
C ASN A 424 15.03 18.97 -8.70
N ALA A 425 14.04 19.80 -8.39
CA ALA A 425 13.09 19.65 -7.27
C ALA A 425 13.61 18.97 -5.97
N PRO A 426 14.58 19.56 -5.26
CA PRO A 426 15.01 19.08 -3.94
C PRO A 426 13.84 18.90 -2.95
N TYR A 427 14.02 18.02 -1.95
CA TYR A 427 12.95 17.67 -1.00
C TYR A 427 12.32 18.86 -0.27
N ASP A 428 13.06 19.96 -0.04
CA ASP A 428 12.58 21.18 0.62
C ASP A 428 11.81 22.14 -0.32
N ARG A 429 11.67 21.80 -1.61
CA ARG A 429 10.99 22.61 -2.63
C ARG A 429 9.64 22.07 -3.08
N SER A 430 9.24 20.90 -2.62
CA SER A 430 8.04 20.20 -3.09
C SER A 430 6.97 20.12 -2.01
N VAL A 431 5.72 20.08 -2.44
CA VAL A 431 4.55 19.83 -1.58
C VAL A 431 4.03 18.42 -1.85
N ARG A 432 3.49 17.79 -0.82
CA ARG A 432 2.79 16.50 -0.94
C ARG A 432 1.33 16.77 -1.27
N LEU A 433 0.78 16.11 -2.29
CA LEU A 433 -0.64 16.19 -2.66
C LEU A 433 -1.35 14.84 -2.67
N ASP A 434 -0.62 13.72 -2.59
CA ASP A 434 -1.17 12.37 -2.50
C ASP A 434 -2.20 12.04 -3.59
N ARG A 435 -1.80 12.34 -4.84
CA ARG A 435 -2.61 12.17 -6.06
C ARG A 435 -1.86 11.48 -7.18
N LEU A 436 -2.58 10.67 -7.94
CA LEU A 436 -2.21 10.26 -9.30
C LEU A 436 -3.32 10.69 -10.25
N ILE A 437 -2.94 11.18 -11.43
CA ILE A 437 -3.89 11.69 -12.43
C ILE A 437 -3.54 11.05 -13.78
N ALA A 438 -4.48 10.35 -14.42
CA ALA A 438 -4.21 9.63 -15.65
C ALA A 438 -5.17 9.98 -16.79
N SER A 439 -4.70 9.84 -18.04
CA SER A 439 -5.51 9.95 -19.25
C SER A 439 -4.83 9.29 -20.46
N ARG A 440 -5.63 8.87 -21.45
CA ARG A 440 -5.17 8.56 -22.81
C ARG A 440 -4.88 9.82 -23.65
N ASP A 441 -5.30 11.01 -23.18
CA ASP A 441 -5.01 12.31 -23.77
C ASP A 441 -3.91 13.05 -22.96
N PRO A 442 -2.67 13.16 -23.49
CA PRO A 442 -1.59 13.88 -22.83
C PRO A 442 -1.77 15.40 -22.86
N VAL A 443 -2.59 15.95 -23.77
CA VAL A 443 -2.87 17.40 -23.84
C VAL A 443 -3.87 17.79 -22.76
N ALA A 444 -4.99 17.07 -22.62
CA ALA A 444 -5.95 17.33 -21.57
C ALA A 444 -5.36 17.05 -20.18
N LEU A 445 -4.55 16.00 -20.04
CA LEU A 445 -3.82 15.72 -18.79
C LEU A 445 -2.88 16.87 -18.42
N ASP A 446 -2.05 17.36 -19.35
CA ASP A 446 -1.14 18.47 -19.08
C ASP A 446 -1.91 19.76 -18.79
N TYR A 447 -2.92 20.10 -19.61
CA TYR A 447 -3.81 21.24 -19.40
C TYR A 447 -4.41 21.21 -17.98
N TYR A 448 -5.01 20.09 -17.59
CA TYR A 448 -5.68 19.94 -16.30
C TYR A 448 -4.70 20.03 -15.12
N CYS A 449 -3.56 19.32 -15.19
CA CYS A 449 -2.50 19.42 -14.20
C CYS A 449 -1.90 20.84 -14.10
N GLY A 450 -1.78 21.56 -15.22
CA GLY A 450 -1.34 22.95 -15.23
C GLY A 450 -2.34 23.87 -14.50
N LYS A 451 -3.60 23.91 -14.98
CA LYS A 451 -4.65 24.82 -14.51
C LYS A 451 -5.10 24.56 -13.08
N TYR A 452 -5.29 23.29 -12.72
CA TYR A 452 -5.96 22.91 -11.47
C TYR A 452 -5.02 22.33 -10.40
N VAL A 453 -3.80 21.92 -10.75
CA VAL A 453 -2.83 21.43 -9.75
C VAL A 453 -1.68 22.41 -9.55
N LEU A 454 -0.91 22.70 -10.60
CA LEU A 454 0.36 23.41 -10.45
C LEU A 454 0.19 24.93 -10.35
N MET A 455 -0.69 25.54 -11.18
CA MET A 455 -0.96 26.98 -11.14
C MET A 455 -1.51 27.44 -9.77
N PRO A 456 -2.53 26.80 -9.16
CA PRO A 456 -3.12 27.30 -7.92
C PRO A 456 -2.15 27.23 -6.73
N ILE A 457 -1.27 26.22 -6.70
CA ILE A 457 -0.21 26.10 -5.67
C ILE A 457 0.86 27.17 -5.88
N SER A 458 1.35 27.31 -7.12
CA SER A 458 2.50 28.15 -7.45
C SER A 458 2.20 29.65 -7.50
N GLY A 459 0.96 30.02 -7.83
CA GLY A 459 0.57 31.39 -8.18
C GLY A 459 1.26 31.93 -9.44
N ASN A 460 1.85 31.05 -10.27
CA ASN A 460 2.67 31.45 -11.42
C ASN A 460 1.87 31.37 -12.74
N PRO A 461 1.59 32.49 -13.43
CA PRO A 461 0.81 32.51 -14.68
C PRO A 461 1.53 31.87 -15.88
N ARG A 462 2.75 31.31 -15.70
CA ARG A 462 3.38 30.43 -16.70
C ARG A 462 2.87 28.99 -16.67
N HIS A 463 2.12 28.61 -15.63
CA HIS A 463 1.48 27.29 -15.51
C HIS A 463 0.03 27.30 -15.99
N ASP A 464 -0.49 28.48 -16.35
CA ASP A 464 -1.83 28.67 -16.91
C ASP A 464 -1.87 28.13 -18.36
N PRO A 465 -2.66 27.10 -18.68
CA PRO A 465 -2.77 26.63 -20.06
C PRO A 465 -3.63 27.54 -20.95
N GLU A 466 -4.22 28.62 -20.43
CA GLU A 466 -5.02 29.62 -21.17
C GLU A 466 -4.30 30.98 -21.28
N GLY A 467 -3.16 31.14 -20.61
CA GLY A 467 -2.37 32.38 -20.61
C GLY A 467 -1.46 32.55 -21.83
N ASP A 468 -1.05 33.80 -22.11
CA ASP A 468 -0.03 34.10 -23.12
C ASP A 468 1.38 33.71 -22.62
N ASN A 469 1.70 32.42 -22.74
CA ASN A 469 2.93 31.82 -22.24
C ASN A 469 3.38 30.60 -23.09
N GLN A 470 4.57 30.07 -22.80
CA GLN A 470 5.13 28.93 -23.53
C GLN A 470 4.39 27.60 -23.26
N PHE A 471 3.68 27.47 -22.15
CA PHE A 471 2.95 26.27 -21.81
C PHE A 471 1.68 26.12 -22.66
N HIS A 472 0.87 27.18 -22.76
CA HIS A 472 -0.25 27.27 -23.71
C HIS A 472 0.20 26.99 -25.15
N GLN A 473 1.31 27.62 -25.59
CA GLN A 473 1.85 27.41 -26.94
C GLN A 473 2.25 25.94 -27.19
N MET A 474 2.93 25.30 -26.22
CA MET A 474 3.30 23.89 -26.29
C MET A 474 2.08 22.96 -26.36
N LEU A 475 1.04 23.24 -25.56
CA LEU A 475 -0.23 22.49 -25.59
C LEU A 475 -0.92 22.63 -26.95
N ALA A 476 -1.07 23.86 -27.46
CA ALA A 476 -1.75 24.13 -28.72
C ALA A 476 -1.01 23.51 -29.92
N ALA A 477 0.31 23.68 -30.00
CA ALA A 477 1.12 23.10 -31.06
C ALA A 477 1.12 21.55 -31.02
N SER A 478 1.14 20.97 -29.81
CA SER A 478 1.03 19.52 -29.63
C SER A 478 -0.35 18.99 -30.02
N ARG A 479 -1.43 19.66 -29.58
CA ARG A 479 -2.82 19.35 -29.94
C ARG A 479 -2.99 19.33 -31.45
N ASP A 480 -2.57 20.38 -32.14
CA ASP A 480 -2.80 20.52 -33.58
C ASP A 480 -2.08 19.43 -34.38
N VAL A 481 -0.88 19.04 -33.95
CA VAL A 481 -0.15 17.89 -34.51
C VAL A 481 -0.89 16.57 -34.24
N LEU A 482 -1.31 16.32 -33.00
CA LEU A 482 -1.96 15.06 -32.61
C LEU A 482 -3.33 14.88 -33.27
N VAL A 483 -4.14 15.95 -33.35
CA VAL A 483 -5.42 15.96 -34.06
C VAL A 483 -5.22 15.73 -35.57
N ALA A 484 -4.22 16.37 -36.18
CA ALA A 484 -3.86 16.10 -37.58
C ALA A 484 -3.36 14.64 -37.80
N GLY A 485 -2.80 14.02 -36.76
CA GLY A 485 -2.45 12.60 -36.70
C GLY A 485 -3.62 11.66 -36.33
N GLY A 486 -4.86 12.16 -36.26
CA GLY A 486 -6.05 11.35 -35.96
C GLY A 486 -6.22 10.96 -34.49
N LYS A 487 -5.50 11.61 -33.56
CA LYS A 487 -5.67 11.40 -32.11
C LYS A 487 -6.74 12.33 -31.55
N ARG A 488 -7.58 11.78 -30.66
CA ARG A 488 -8.53 12.56 -29.85
C ARG A 488 -7.77 13.20 -28.71
N VAL A 489 -7.51 14.50 -28.83
CA VAL A 489 -6.89 15.30 -27.77
C VAL A 489 -7.48 16.70 -27.71
N THR A 490 -7.56 17.31 -26.51
CA THR A 490 -8.23 18.60 -26.33
C THR A 490 -7.55 19.54 -25.32
N MET A 491 -7.86 20.83 -25.47
CA MET A 491 -7.59 21.91 -24.50
C MET A 491 -8.90 22.61 -24.06
N ASP A 492 -10.05 22.11 -24.53
CA ASP A 492 -11.37 22.68 -24.25
C ASP A 492 -12.03 21.87 -23.14
N GLU A 493 -12.28 22.51 -22.00
CA GLU A 493 -12.86 21.90 -20.81
C GLU A 493 -14.28 21.37 -21.04
N SER A 494 -15.01 21.94 -22.01
CA SER A 494 -16.36 21.49 -22.36
C SER A 494 -16.39 20.12 -23.04
N VAL A 495 -15.22 19.58 -23.40
CA VAL A 495 -15.01 18.21 -23.90
C VAL A 495 -14.01 17.42 -23.04
N MET A 496 -13.96 17.70 -21.73
CA MET A 496 -13.23 16.90 -20.75
C MET A 496 -14.17 16.28 -19.71
N ASN A 497 -13.91 15.04 -19.33
CA ASN A 497 -14.47 14.42 -18.13
C ASN A 497 -13.36 14.24 -17.10
N VAL A 498 -13.59 14.60 -15.84
CA VAL A 498 -12.62 14.41 -14.75
C VAL A 498 -13.27 13.56 -13.66
N TYR A 499 -13.07 12.25 -13.70
CA TYR A 499 -13.61 11.32 -12.72
C TYR A 499 -12.69 11.25 -11.51
N LYS A 500 -13.26 11.44 -10.32
CA LYS A 500 -12.51 11.39 -9.06
C LYS A 500 -12.89 10.17 -8.24
N GLY A 501 -11.87 9.47 -7.73
CA GLY A 501 -12.01 8.60 -6.57
C GLY A 501 -11.27 9.20 -5.39
N SER A 502 -12.01 9.53 -4.34
CA SER A 502 -11.45 9.61 -3.00
C SER A 502 -11.09 8.20 -2.50
N GLY A 503 -10.15 8.12 -1.55
CA GLY A 503 -9.76 6.87 -0.87
C GLY A 503 -10.88 6.20 -0.06
N PRO A 504 -10.76 6.03 1.27
CA PRO A 504 -11.78 5.37 2.07
C PRO A 504 -13.13 6.10 2.08
N ASP A 505 -14.22 5.33 2.08
CA ASP A 505 -15.56 5.86 2.27
C ASP A 505 -15.78 6.32 3.72
N VAL A 506 -16.78 7.16 3.93
CA VAL A 506 -17.28 7.49 5.27
C VAL A 506 -18.47 6.56 5.57
N PRO A 507 -18.41 5.71 6.63
CA PRO A 507 -19.56 4.94 7.08
C PRO A 507 -20.74 5.88 7.41
N PRO A 508 -21.94 5.66 6.84
CA PRO A 508 -23.06 6.58 7.02
C PRO A 508 -23.59 6.48 8.46
N PRO A 509 -23.84 7.60 9.16
CA PRO A 509 -24.37 7.58 10.53
C PRO A 509 -25.76 6.94 10.56
N MET A 510 -25.97 6.05 11.52
CA MET A 510 -27.25 5.34 11.76
C MET A 510 -27.49 5.30 13.28
N PRO A 511 -28.75 5.29 13.76
CA PRO A 511 -29.05 5.30 15.21
C PRO A 511 -28.70 3.99 15.91
N TYR A 512 -28.68 2.87 15.18
CA TYR A 512 -28.23 1.57 15.66
C TYR A 512 -27.04 1.10 14.83
N GLU A 513 -26.07 0.50 15.50
CA GLU A 513 -24.85 -0.03 14.89
C GLU A 513 -24.55 -1.42 15.44
N THR A 514 -23.89 -2.26 14.66
CA THR A 514 -23.32 -3.53 15.09
C THR A 514 -22.02 -3.79 14.35
N PHE A 515 -21.02 -4.29 15.05
CA PHE A 515 -19.64 -4.42 14.56
C PHE A 515 -19.11 -5.84 14.73
N LEU A 516 -18.33 -6.29 13.74
CA LEU A 516 -17.54 -7.53 13.75
C LEU A 516 -16.13 -7.19 13.25
N ALA A 517 -15.08 -7.73 13.88
CA ALA A 517 -13.71 -7.29 13.60
C ALA A 517 -13.08 -7.99 12.38
N GLU A 518 -13.42 -9.26 12.19
CA GLU A 518 -12.89 -10.17 11.20
C GLU A 518 -13.87 -10.33 10.01
N GLY A 519 -13.34 -10.76 8.88
CA GLY A 519 -14.02 -10.87 7.59
C GLY A 519 -12.98 -10.96 6.49
N CYS A 520 -13.20 -11.78 5.48
CA CYS A 520 -12.29 -11.97 4.35
C CYS A 520 -13.04 -12.39 3.08
N THR A 521 -12.71 -11.75 1.96
CA THR A 521 -13.12 -12.15 0.59
C THR A 521 -11.91 -12.50 -0.30
N ASP A 522 -10.78 -12.81 0.34
CA ASP A 522 -9.52 -13.22 -0.28
C ASP A 522 -9.15 -14.67 0.10
N TYR A 523 -8.14 -15.25 -0.54
CA TYR A 523 -7.57 -16.59 -0.24
C TYR A 523 -8.60 -17.74 -0.26
N GLY A 524 -9.68 -17.59 -1.02
CA GLY A 524 -10.78 -18.57 -1.10
C GLY A 524 -11.76 -18.51 0.07
N PHE A 525 -11.72 -17.47 0.90
CA PHE A 525 -12.75 -17.20 1.89
C PHE A 525 -13.97 -16.50 1.27
N GLU A 526 -15.15 -16.90 1.72
CA GLU A 526 -16.42 -16.20 1.54
C GLU A 526 -16.83 -15.56 2.88
N THR A 527 -17.33 -14.32 2.86
CA THR A 527 -17.90 -13.67 4.07
C THR A 527 -19.36 -13.32 3.83
N TRP A 528 -20.21 -13.74 4.76
CA TRP A 528 -21.66 -13.55 4.72
C TRP A 528 -22.12 -12.84 5.99
N VAL A 529 -22.80 -11.70 5.84
CA VAL A 529 -23.38 -10.93 6.95
C VAL A 529 -24.86 -11.31 7.08
N LEU A 530 -25.29 -11.77 8.25
CA LEU A 530 -26.61 -12.31 8.50
C LEU A 530 -27.36 -11.38 9.45
N VAL A 531 -28.48 -10.83 8.98
CA VAL A 531 -29.23 -9.79 9.69
C VAL A 531 -30.65 -10.30 9.97
N ALA A 532 -31.03 -10.31 11.24
CA ALA A 532 -32.40 -10.56 11.68
C ALA A 532 -33.09 -9.25 12.06
N ASN A 533 -34.28 -9.00 11.50
CA ASN A 533 -35.15 -7.89 11.87
C ASN A 533 -36.31 -8.42 12.73
N PRO A 534 -36.28 -8.26 14.06
CA PRO A 534 -37.35 -8.70 14.96
C PRO A 534 -38.47 -7.66 15.12
N ASN A 535 -38.36 -6.50 14.47
CA ASN A 535 -39.35 -5.43 14.57
C ASN A 535 -40.54 -5.72 13.66
N HIS A 536 -41.70 -5.17 14.01
CA HIS A 536 -42.92 -5.24 13.21
C HIS A 536 -42.97 -4.19 12.07
N GLU A 537 -41.82 -3.62 11.72
CA GLU A 537 -41.61 -2.60 10.68
C GLU A 537 -40.33 -2.96 9.88
N ASP A 538 -40.28 -2.55 8.61
CA ASP A 538 -39.15 -2.80 7.72
C ASP A 538 -37.93 -1.96 8.16
N ALA A 539 -36.75 -2.59 8.28
CA ALA A 539 -35.51 -1.92 8.67
C ALA A 539 -34.64 -1.60 7.45
N VAL A 540 -34.11 -0.38 7.36
CA VAL A 540 -33.11 0.03 6.36
C VAL A 540 -31.70 -0.17 6.92
N VAL A 541 -30.97 -1.09 6.31
CA VAL A 541 -29.66 -1.54 6.74
C VAL A 541 -28.58 -1.05 5.76
N LYS A 542 -27.47 -0.54 6.30
CA LYS A 542 -26.30 -0.06 5.54
C LYS A 542 -25.04 -0.73 6.07
N VAL A 543 -24.36 -1.48 5.21
CA VAL A 543 -23.13 -2.20 5.58
C VAL A 543 -21.89 -1.43 5.13
N SER A 544 -20.89 -1.35 5.99
CA SER A 544 -19.58 -0.77 5.69
C SER A 544 -18.48 -1.79 6.02
N TYR A 545 -17.61 -2.07 5.04
CA TYR A 545 -16.50 -3.01 5.17
C TYR A 545 -15.19 -2.26 5.43
N TYR A 546 -14.62 -2.42 6.62
CA TYR A 546 -13.43 -1.74 7.11
C TYR A 546 -12.18 -2.46 6.62
N THR A 547 -11.71 -2.11 5.43
CA THR A 547 -10.54 -2.74 4.80
C THR A 547 -9.23 -2.10 5.27
N GLU A 548 -8.10 -2.67 4.83
CA GLU A 548 -6.76 -2.07 4.99
C GLU A 548 -6.62 -0.72 4.27
N GLU A 549 -7.43 -0.47 3.23
CA GLU A 549 -7.56 0.83 2.54
C GLU A 549 -8.60 1.76 3.22
N GLY A 550 -9.13 1.34 4.38
CA GLY A 550 -10.25 1.94 5.10
C GLY A 550 -11.63 1.50 4.55
N PRO A 551 -12.72 2.19 4.92
CA PRO A 551 -14.06 1.66 4.68
C PRO A 551 -14.50 1.63 3.20
N ARG A 552 -15.34 0.64 2.88
CA ARG A 552 -16.11 0.54 1.65
C ARG A 552 -17.58 0.31 1.97
N ASN A 553 -18.46 1.20 1.52
CA ASN A 553 -19.89 1.11 1.76
C ASN A 553 -20.57 0.21 0.72
N ALA A 554 -21.45 -0.67 1.19
CA ALA A 554 -22.40 -1.38 0.33
C ALA A 554 -23.62 -0.50 0.01
N GLU A 555 -24.35 -0.85 -1.05
CA GLU A 555 -25.67 -0.28 -1.30
C GLU A 555 -26.63 -0.58 -0.13
N PRO A 556 -27.49 0.36 0.29
CA PRO A 556 -28.49 0.11 1.33
C PRO A 556 -29.46 -1.00 0.95
N VAL A 557 -29.83 -1.83 1.92
CA VAL A 557 -30.83 -2.90 1.76
C VAL A 557 -31.98 -2.73 2.75
N THR A 558 -33.15 -3.25 2.41
CA THR A 558 -34.30 -3.30 3.32
C THR A 558 -34.49 -4.72 3.81
N VAL A 559 -34.58 -4.90 5.12
CA VAL A 559 -34.91 -6.19 5.77
C VAL A 559 -36.35 -6.08 6.27
N PRO A 560 -37.32 -6.80 5.66
CA PRO A 560 -38.73 -6.69 6.02
C PRO A 560 -39.02 -6.93 7.51
N ALA A 561 -40.19 -6.49 7.98
CA ALA A 561 -40.70 -6.78 9.32
C ALA A 561 -40.69 -8.29 9.66
N ASP A 562 -40.37 -8.64 10.91
CA ASP A 562 -40.34 -10.00 11.46
C ASP A 562 -39.50 -11.00 10.61
N SER A 563 -38.47 -10.53 9.88
CA SER A 563 -37.80 -11.29 8.82
C SER A 563 -36.27 -11.39 9.01
N ARG A 564 -35.57 -11.97 8.02
CA ARG A 564 -34.11 -11.95 7.94
C ARG A 564 -33.59 -11.75 6.52
N LEU A 565 -32.33 -11.34 6.40
CA LEU A 565 -31.58 -11.24 5.16
C LEU A 565 -30.14 -11.74 5.36
N THR A 566 -29.51 -12.21 4.29
CA THR A 566 -28.06 -12.51 4.26
C THR A 566 -27.41 -11.80 3.09
N ILE A 567 -26.31 -11.11 3.37
CA ILE A 567 -25.61 -10.21 2.46
C ILE A 567 -24.22 -10.79 2.16
N ASN A 568 -23.87 -10.91 0.88
CA ASN A 568 -22.55 -11.39 0.44
C ASN A 568 -21.54 -10.22 0.43
N ALA A 569 -20.47 -10.30 1.21
CA ALA A 569 -19.43 -9.27 1.22
C ALA A 569 -18.72 -9.13 -0.13
N SER A 570 -18.59 -10.22 -0.90
CA SER A 570 -17.92 -10.23 -2.20
C SER A 570 -18.67 -9.41 -3.27
N ALA A 571 -19.92 -8.99 -3.02
CA ALA A 571 -20.64 -8.05 -3.87
C ALA A 571 -20.16 -6.58 -3.70
N THR A 572 -19.42 -6.26 -2.63
CA THR A 572 -18.89 -4.91 -2.34
C THR A 572 -17.37 -4.87 -2.30
N ILE A 573 -16.72 -5.91 -1.75
CA ILE A 573 -15.26 -5.99 -1.59
C ILE A 573 -14.71 -7.32 -2.13
N TRP A 574 -13.75 -7.26 -3.04
CA TRP A 574 -13.13 -8.44 -3.66
C TRP A 574 -11.66 -8.56 -3.26
N ALA A 575 -11.23 -9.77 -2.87
CA ALA A 575 -9.88 -10.04 -2.40
C ALA A 575 -9.42 -9.07 -1.30
N LYS A 576 -10.27 -8.87 -0.28
CA LYS A 576 -9.95 -8.01 0.87
C LYS A 576 -10.19 -8.69 2.22
N SER A 577 -9.25 -8.46 3.12
CA SER A 577 -9.48 -8.42 4.56
C SER A 577 -10.42 -7.26 4.93
N SER A 578 -11.47 -7.50 5.73
CA SER A 578 -12.36 -6.42 6.21
C SER A 578 -13.02 -6.69 7.55
N GLY A 579 -13.06 -5.70 8.44
CA GLY A 579 -14.06 -5.65 9.52
C GLY A 579 -15.43 -5.27 8.96
N VAL A 580 -16.50 -5.51 9.69
CA VAL A 580 -17.88 -5.23 9.25
C VAL A 580 -18.55 -4.30 10.25
N ARG A 581 -19.16 -3.22 9.75
CA ARG A 581 -20.19 -2.45 10.47
C ARG A 581 -21.51 -2.62 9.75
N VAL A 582 -22.56 -2.89 10.50
CA VAL A 582 -23.95 -2.88 10.06
C VAL A 582 -24.65 -1.74 10.80
N GLY A 583 -25.00 -0.67 10.08
CA GLY A 583 -25.82 0.42 10.62
C GLY A 583 -27.28 0.23 10.21
N SER A 584 -28.22 0.51 11.11
CA SER A 584 -29.67 0.35 10.87
C SER A 584 -30.48 1.47 11.51
N ASP A 585 -31.64 1.77 10.95
CA ASP A 585 -32.61 2.74 11.49
C ASP A 585 -33.48 2.16 12.61
N LEU A 586 -33.65 0.83 12.64
CA LEU A 586 -34.25 0.05 13.72
C LEU A 586 -33.22 -0.91 14.36
N PRO A 587 -33.44 -1.38 15.60
CA PRO A 587 -32.59 -2.39 16.22
C PRO A 587 -32.64 -3.70 15.42
N VAL A 588 -31.49 -4.16 14.92
CA VAL A 588 -31.35 -5.45 14.20
C VAL A 588 -30.24 -6.27 14.84
N LEU A 589 -30.33 -7.59 14.72
CA LEU A 589 -29.31 -8.49 15.26
C LEU A 589 -28.46 -9.06 14.12
N VAL A 590 -27.15 -9.15 14.37
CA VAL A 590 -26.18 -9.49 13.32
C VAL A 590 -25.24 -10.61 13.77
N GLU A 591 -25.06 -11.58 12.88
CA GLU A 591 -23.94 -12.52 12.90
C GLU A 591 -23.18 -12.44 11.57
N ARG A 592 -21.98 -13.01 11.54
CA ARG A 592 -21.19 -13.18 10.31
C ARG A 592 -20.67 -14.61 10.22
N ALA A 593 -21.09 -15.32 9.18
CA ALA A 593 -20.50 -16.60 8.80
C ALA A 593 -19.38 -16.39 7.78
N MET A 594 -18.27 -17.09 7.95
CA MET A 594 -17.22 -17.24 6.94
C MET A 594 -17.10 -18.70 6.53
N TYR A 595 -16.81 -18.94 5.25
CA TYR A 595 -16.55 -20.28 4.72
C TYR A 595 -15.30 -20.26 3.84
N TRP A 596 -14.60 -21.39 3.74
CA TRP A 596 -13.46 -21.53 2.82
C TRP A 596 -13.33 -22.98 2.34
N ASP A 597 -12.37 -23.22 1.45
CA ASP A 597 -12.09 -24.53 0.83
C ASP A 597 -13.38 -25.18 0.27
N GLN A 598 -14.04 -24.44 -0.63
CA GLN A 598 -15.32 -24.82 -1.26
C GLN A 598 -16.45 -25.07 -0.23
N ARG A 599 -16.41 -24.33 0.88
CA ARG A 599 -17.28 -24.50 2.05
C ARG A 599 -17.16 -25.89 2.70
N ARG A 600 -15.99 -26.55 2.61
CA ARG A 600 -15.72 -27.71 3.47
C ARG A 600 -15.72 -27.30 4.95
N GLU A 601 -15.21 -26.10 5.23
CA GLU A 601 -15.09 -25.53 6.56
C GLU A 601 -15.54 -24.06 6.58
N GLY A 602 -15.71 -23.53 7.79
CA GLY A 602 -16.34 -22.26 8.06
C GLY A 602 -16.55 -22.02 9.55
N HIS A 603 -16.49 -20.76 9.96
CA HIS A 603 -16.74 -20.31 11.34
C HIS A 603 -17.76 -19.17 11.37
N THR A 604 -18.21 -18.76 12.55
CA THR A 604 -19.22 -17.71 12.73
C THR A 604 -18.87 -16.83 13.92
N ALA A 605 -19.42 -15.62 13.99
CA ALA A 605 -19.31 -14.73 15.14
C ALA A 605 -20.57 -13.85 15.30
N THR A 606 -20.94 -13.54 16.54
CA THR A 606 -21.98 -12.57 16.89
C THR A 606 -21.40 -11.16 16.91
N GLY A 607 -22.15 -10.19 16.39
CA GLY A 607 -21.73 -8.79 16.41
C GLY A 607 -21.96 -8.10 17.75
N THR A 608 -21.14 -7.08 18.04
CA THR A 608 -21.30 -6.19 19.20
C THR A 608 -21.96 -4.87 18.80
N THR A 609 -22.85 -4.31 19.64
CA THR A 609 -23.48 -3.01 19.37
C THR A 609 -22.57 -1.80 19.66
N ALA A 610 -21.42 -2.01 20.29
CA ALA A 610 -20.45 -0.96 20.58
C ALA A 610 -19.01 -1.49 20.65
N GLY A 611 -18.04 -0.60 20.39
CA GLY A 611 -16.65 -0.83 20.75
C GLY A 611 -16.40 -0.70 22.25
N SER A 612 -15.42 -1.42 22.77
CA SER A 612 -14.91 -1.31 24.14
C SER A 612 -13.43 -0.94 24.15
N ARG A 613 -12.98 -0.32 25.24
CA ARG A 613 -11.55 -0.08 25.50
C ARG A 613 -10.83 -1.34 25.97
N ASP A 614 -11.55 -2.27 26.58
CA ASP A 614 -11.02 -3.54 27.09
C ASP A 614 -11.81 -4.72 26.52
N TRP A 615 -11.09 -5.74 26.06
CA TRP A 615 -11.63 -7.00 25.54
C TRP A 615 -10.87 -8.19 26.09
N TYR A 616 -11.60 -9.29 26.31
CA TYR A 616 -11.09 -10.50 26.93
C TYR A 616 -11.47 -11.70 26.06
N LEU A 617 -10.47 -12.46 25.64
CA LEU A 617 -10.58 -13.53 24.66
C LEU A 617 -10.00 -14.80 25.32
N ALA A 618 -10.87 -15.72 25.74
CA ALA A 618 -10.44 -16.93 26.45
C ALA A 618 -9.84 -17.99 25.51
N GLU A 619 -10.29 -18.04 24.25
CA GLU A 619 -9.79 -18.94 23.21
C GLU A 619 -8.37 -18.57 22.72
N GLY A 620 -7.63 -19.60 22.28
CA GLY A 620 -6.35 -19.48 21.59
C GLY A 620 -5.39 -20.64 21.90
N CYS A 621 -4.68 -21.09 20.86
CA CYS A 621 -3.60 -22.09 20.93
C CYS A 621 -2.56 -21.83 19.83
N THR A 622 -1.27 -21.84 20.20
CA THR A 622 -0.14 -21.73 19.26
C THR A 622 0.71 -23.00 19.20
N ASP A 623 0.21 -24.07 19.81
CA ASP A 623 0.78 -25.43 19.81
C ASP A 623 0.07 -26.32 18.77
N TYR A 624 0.55 -27.55 18.58
CA TYR A 624 -0.06 -28.59 17.73
C TYR A 624 -0.29 -28.22 16.26
N GLY A 625 0.31 -27.12 15.80
CA GLY A 625 0.14 -26.58 14.44
C GLY A 625 -1.08 -25.67 14.27
N PHE A 626 -1.72 -25.23 15.37
CA PHE A 626 -2.74 -24.19 15.32
C PHE A 626 -2.15 -22.81 15.05
N GLU A 627 -2.86 -21.99 14.27
CA GLU A 627 -2.61 -20.56 14.11
C GLU A 627 -3.67 -19.77 14.89
N THR A 628 -3.28 -19.03 15.93
CA THR A 628 -4.17 -18.07 16.62
C THR A 628 -3.99 -16.69 16.03
N TRP A 629 -5.10 -16.05 15.67
CA TRP A 629 -5.18 -14.70 15.17
C TRP A 629 -6.11 -13.88 16.06
N VAL A 630 -5.67 -12.70 16.48
CA VAL A 630 -6.51 -11.71 17.14
C VAL A 630 -6.71 -10.55 16.18
N THR A 631 -7.96 -10.32 15.77
CA THR A 631 -8.31 -9.23 14.87
C THR A 631 -8.88 -8.07 15.68
N VAL A 632 -8.26 -6.89 15.56
CA VAL A 632 -8.68 -5.67 16.25
C VAL A 632 -9.16 -4.65 15.22
N LEU A 633 -10.44 -4.32 15.28
CA LEU A 633 -11.10 -3.30 14.47
C LEU A 633 -11.18 -1.99 15.28
N ASN A 634 -10.75 -0.89 14.68
CA ASN A 634 -11.00 0.46 15.17
C ASN A 634 -12.17 1.07 14.36
N PRO A 635 -13.40 1.09 14.89
CA PRO A 635 -14.53 1.69 14.20
C PRO A 635 -14.48 3.23 14.20
N GLY A 636 -13.66 3.83 15.07
CA GLY A 636 -13.60 5.26 15.34
C GLY A 636 -12.78 6.07 14.34
N GLU A 637 -12.86 7.40 14.48
CA GLU A 637 -12.26 8.39 13.57
C GLU A 637 -10.83 8.81 13.95
N ARG A 638 -10.24 8.18 14.97
CA ARG A 638 -8.87 8.45 15.43
C ARG A 638 -8.07 7.17 15.49
N ASP A 639 -6.80 7.25 15.09
CA ASP A 639 -5.85 6.18 15.30
C ASP A 639 -5.74 5.86 16.80
N THR A 640 -5.62 4.59 17.13
CA THR A 640 -5.36 4.13 18.49
C THR A 640 -4.20 3.13 18.51
N VAL A 641 -3.66 2.89 19.70
CA VAL A 641 -2.81 1.74 19.98
C VAL A 641 -3.64 0.74 20.79
N ALA A 642 -3.50 -0.55 20.46
CA ALA A 642 -4.03 -1.65 21.22
C ALA A 642 -2.87 -2.38 21.91
N ASP A 643 -2.84 -2.31 23.24
CA ASP A 643 -1.96 -3.11 24.09
C ASP A 643 -2.51 -4.54 24.19
N LEU A 644 -1.65 -5.52 23.95
CA LEU A 644 -1.97 -6.94 23.92
C LEU A 644 -1.23 -7.65 25.04
N ARG A 645 -1.99 -8.39 25.85
CA ARG A 645 -1.46 -9.27 26.91
C ARG A 645 -1.86 -10.69 26.57
N PHE A 646 -0.86 -11.52 26.29
CA PHE A 646 -1.02 -12.94 25.97
C PHE A 646 -0.73 -13.75 27.21
N LEU A 647 -1.74 -14.44 27.72
CA LEU A 647 -1.69 -15.19 28.98
C LEU A 647 -1.59 -16.68 28.63
N GLY A 648 -0.36 -17.17 28.54
CA GLY A 648 -0.04 -18.56 28.26
C GLY A 648 -0.27 -19.45 29.48
N GLU A 649 -0.82 -20.65 29.26
CA GLU A 649 -1.08 -21.64 30.31
C GLU A 649 0.23 -22.21 30.91
N ARG A 650 1.31 -22.23 30.12
CA ARG A 650 2.62 -22.78 30.52
C ARG A 650 3.73 -21.73 30.51
N SER A 651 3.64 -20.75 29.61
CA SER A 651 4.68 -19.73 29.35
C SER A 651 4.52 -18.44 30.17
N GLY A 652 3.35 -18.21 30.78
CA GLY A 652 3.06 -17.00 31.55
C GLY A 652 2.60 -15.83 30.67
N GLU A 653 2.82 -14.59 31.15
CA GLU A 653 2.33 -13.37 30.48
C GLU A 653 3.37 -12.79 29.50
N THR A 654 3.04 -12.77 28.20
CA THR A 654 3.76 -12.03 27.15
C THR A 654 3.00 -10.76 26.79
N ARG A 655 3.71 -9.67 26.44
CA ARG A 655 3.11 -8.35 26.15
C ARG A 655 3.71 -7.67 24.94
N GLY A 656 2.93 -6.77 24.34
CA GLY A 656 3.36 -5.77 23.36
C GLY A 656 2.14 -5.00 22.86
N ALA A 657 2.29 -4.25 21.76
CA ALA A 657 1.23 -3.39 21.28
C ALA A 657 1.24 -3.28 19.75
N VAL A 658 0.08 -2.95 19.17
CA VAL A 658 -0.09 -2.71 17.73
C VAL A 658 -0.83 -1.40 17.49
N ALA A 659 -0.45 -0.68 16.43
CA ALA A 659 -1.21 0.47 15.96
C ALA A 659 -2.46 0.00 15.20
N VAL A 660 -3.61 0.63 15.47
CA VAL A 660 -4.89 0.35 14.80
C VAL A 660 -5.41 1.68 14.22
N PRO A 661 -5.17 1.95 12.92
CA PRO A 661 -5.58 3.20 12.29
C PRO A 661 -7.09 3.45 12.36
N ALA A 662 -7.48 4.72 12.29
CA ALA A 662 -8.87 5.16 12.23
C ALA A 662 -9.64 4.43 11.12
N ARG A 663 -10.84 3.97 11.45
CA ARG A 663 -11.75 3.25 10.52
C ARG A 663 -11.07 2.11 9.74
N SER A 664 -10.15 1.39 10.38
CA SER A 664 -9.47 0.23 9.81
C SER A 664 -9.30 -0.88 10.84
N ARG A 665 -8.60 -1.95 10.49
CA ARG A 665 -8.32 -3.09 11.37
C ARG A 665 -6.87 -3.55 11.27
N VAL A 666 -6.45 -4.35 12.24
CA VAL A 666 -5.20 -5.12 12.20
C VAL A 666 -5.45 -6.57 12.57
N ASN A 667 -4.74 -7.49 11.91
CA ASN A 667 -4.70 -8.91 12.25
C ASN A 667 -3.38 -9.20 12.97
N VAL A 668 -3.43 -9.79 14.16
CA VAL A 668 -2.25 -10.12 14.97
C VAL A 668 -2.12 -11.63 15.10
N ARG A 669 -1.06 -12.18 14.52
CA ARG A 669 -0.73 -13.60 14.64
C ARG A 669 -0.03 -13.87 15.97
N VAL A 670 -0.71 -14.53 16.89
CA VAL A 670 -0.21 -14.75 18.26
C VAL A 670 0.97 -15.72 18.28
N ASN A 671 1.06 -16.63 17.30
CA ASN A 671 2.19 -17.57 17.13
C ASN A 671 3.55 -16.87 17.01
N ASP A 672 3.59 -15.64 16.49
CA ASP A 672 4.85 -14.90 16.31
C ASP A 672 5.35 -14.31 17.65
N TRP A 673 4.56 -14.42 18.73
CA TRP A 673 4.80 -13.85 20.07
C TRP A 673 4.82 -14.91 21.17
N VAL A 674 3.96 -15.93 21.07
CA VAL A 674 3.88 -17.06 22.02
C VAL A 674 4.08 -18.37 21.27
N ALA A 675 5.20 -19.05 21.52
CA ALA A 675 5.54 -20.31 20.89
C ALA A 675 4.99 -21.52 21.67
N ALA A 676 4.16 -22.33 21.01
CA ALA A 676 3.65 -23.61 21.52
C ALA A 676 3.02 -23.54 22.92
N ASP A 677 1.93 -22.78 23.06
CA ASP A 677 1.12 -22.75 24.29
C ASP A 677 -0.38 -22.67 24.02
N ASN A 678 -1.19 -23.04 25.00
CA ASN A 678 -2.57 -22.55 25.09
C ASN A 678 -2.49 -21.10 25.55
N VAL A 679 -3.16 -20.17 24.89
CA VAL A 679 -2.99 -18.72 25.12
C VAL A 679 -4.35 -18.03 25.10
N SER A 680 -4.63 -17.22 26.12
CA SER A 680 -5.77 -16.30 26.11
C SER A 680 -5.25 -14.88 25.87
N THR A 681 -6.08 -13.98 25.36
CA THR A 681 -5.67 -12.60 25.07
C THR A 681 -6.52 -11.59 25.83
N VAL A 682 -5.87 -10.57 26.40
CA VAL A 682 -6.53 -9.34 26.83
C VAL A 682 -6.04 -8.19 25.96
N VAL A 683 -6.98 -7.46 25.37
CA VAL A 683 -6.75 -6.27 24.54
C VAL A 683 -7.20 -5.05 25.34
N SER A 684 -6.34 -4.04 25.47
CA SER A 684 -6.67 -2.74 26.06
C SER A 684 -6.30 -1.62 25.07
N ALA A 685 -7.13 -0.59 24.91
CA ALA A 685 -6.95 0.42 23.85
C ALA A 685 -7.21 1.87 24.28
N GLY A 686 -6.50 2.78 23.61
CA GLY A 686 -6.60 4.23 23.79
C GLY A 686 -7.92 4.86 23.31
N GLU A 687 -8.65 4.18 22.43
CA GLU A 687 -10.03 4.48 21.99
C GLU A 687 -10.84 3.17 21.92
N PRO A 688 -12.19 3.21 21.86
CA PRO A 688 -13.00 2.00 21.75
C PRO A 688 -12.72 1.23 20.45
N VAL A 689 -12.35 -0.04 20.58
CA VAL A 689 -12.11 -1.00 19.49
C VAL A 689 -13.10 -2.16 19.57
N VAL A 690 -13.05 -3.08 18.61
CA VAL A 690 -13.73 -4.39 18.64
C VAL A 690 -12.69 -5.47 18.42
N ALA A 691 -12.75 -6.57 19.18
CA ALA A 691 -11.76 -7.64 19.12
C ALA A 691 -12.41 -9.02 18.97
N GLU A 692 -11.95 -9.77 17.98
CA GLU A 692 -12.30 -11.18 17.75
C GLU A 692 -11.03 -12.04 17.81
N VAL A 693 -11.18 -13.30 18.17
CA VAL A 693 -10.12 -14.32 18.10
C VAL A 693 -10.55 -15.42 17.15
N SER A 694 -9.66 -15.76 16.22
CA SER A 694 -9.81 -16.87 15.29
C SER A 694 -8.68 -17.87 15.46
N LEU A 695 -9.01 -19.15 15.47
CA LEU A 695 -8.07 -20.24 15.62
C LEU A 695 -8.18 -21.14 14.40
N TYR A 696 -7.12 -21.30 13.62
CA TYR A 696 -7.10 -22.20 12.46
C TYR A 696 -6.23 -23.42 12.73
N GLY A 697 -6.74 -24.61 12.41
CA GLY A 697 -5.99 -25.86 12.50
C GLY A 697 -4.86 -25.97 11.46
N PRO A 698 -4.04 -27.03 11.51
CA PRO A 698 -2.97 -27.27 10.55
C PRO A 698 -3.43 -27.15 9.09
N GLY A 699 -2.71 -26.34 8.30
CA GLY A 699 -3.07 -26.05 6.90
C GLY A 699 -4.40 -25.31 6.71
N ARG A 700 -4.97 -24.72 7.78
CA ARG A 700 -6.34 -24.17 7.84
C ARG A 700 -7.40 -25.20 7.44
N GLY A 701 -7.13 -26.49 7.71
CA GLY A 701 -8.06 -27.59 7.49
C GLY A 701 -9.33 -27.50 8.35
N SER A 702 -9.28 -26.69 9.41
CA SER A 702 -10.40 -26.28 10.27
C SER A 702 -10.21 -24.89 10.84
N GLY A 703 -11.29 -24.29 11.37
CA GLY A 703 -11.17 -23.04 12.11
C GLY A 703 -12.35 -22.71 13.02
N THR A 704 -12.06 -21.96 14.08
CA THR A 704 -13.05 -21.38 14.99
C THR A 704 -12.89 -19.87 15.03
N CYS A 705 -13.93 -19.15 15.45
CA CYS A 705 -13.90 -17.70 15.67
C CYS A 705 -14.80 -17.36 16.87
N SER A 706 -14.47 -16.31 17.61
CA SER A 706 -15.33 -15.75 18.65
C SER A 706 -15.16 -14.24 18.79
N MET A 707 -16.28 -13.56 19.08
CA MET A 707 -16.28 -12.22 19.65
C MET A 707 -15.71 -12.28 21.07
N GLY A 708 -14.77 -11.38 21.39
CA GLY A 708 -14.31 -11.23 22.76
C GLY A 708 -15.43 -10.70 23.67
N VAL A 709 -15.29 -10.86 24.98
CA VAL A 709 -16.21 -10.22 25.93
C VAL A 709 -15.63 -8.88 26.40
N THR A 710 -16.48 -7.89 26.68
CA THR A 710 -16.04 -6.55 27.10
C THR A 710 -15.79 -6.41 28.59
N ALA A 711 -16.18 -7.41 29.40
CA ALA A 711 -15.92 -7.47 30.83
C ALA A 711 -15.82 -8.93 31.31
N PRO A 712 -14.91 -9.25 32.25
CA PRO A 712 -14.95 -10.50 32.99
C PRO A 712 -16.11 -10.50 33.99
N GLY A 713 -16.57 -11.68 34.37
CA GLY A 713 -17.73 -11.87 35.24
C GLY A 713 -17.59 -13.07 36.18
N ASN A 714 -18.36 -13.04 37.25
CA ASN A 714 -18.40 -14.11 38.25
C ASN A 714 -19.26 -15.31 37.84
N LYS A 715 -20.03 -15.21 36.74
CA LYS A 715 -20.93 -16.27 36.25
C LYS A 715 -20.91 -16.34 34.73
N TRP A 716 -20.89 -17.56 34.20
CA TRP A 716 -20.98 -17.85 32.76
C TRP A 716 -21.82 -19.09 32.51
N TYR A 717 -22.54 -19.09 31.39
CA TYR A 717 -23.48 -20.14 31.00
C TYR A 717 -23.17 -20.59 29.57
N LEU A 718 -23.09 -21.90 29.36
CA LEU A 718 -22.83 -22.55 28.07
C LEU A 718 -23.88 -23.66 27.87
N ALA A 719 -24.65 -23.60 26.79
CA ALA A 719 -25.76 -24.52 26.48
C ALA A 719 -25.32 -25.76 25.68
N GLU A 720 -24.29 -25.65 24.85
CA GLU A 720 -23.73 -26.76 24.08
C GLU A 720 -22.60 -27.49 24.82
N GLY A 721 -22.36 -28.74 24.43
CA GLY A 721 -21.32 -29.60 24.97
C GLY A 721 -21.67 -31.06 24.71
N ALA A 722 -20.74 -31.82 24.13
CA ALA A 722 -20.90 -33.26 23.94
C ALA A 722 -19.58 -33.99 24.14
N THR A 723 -19.62 -35.12 24.86
CA THR A 723 -18.45 -35.96 25.16
C THR A 723 -18.57 -37.38 24.58
N HIS A 724 -19.33 -37.51 23.50
CA HIS A 724 -19.56 -38.75 22.75
C HIS A 724 -19.58 -38.48 21.23
N SER A 725 -19.87 -39.51 20.42
CA SER A 725 -20.02 -39.39 18.95
C SER A 725 -18.83 -38.78 18.20
N GLY A 726 -17.64 -38.84 18.81
CA GLY A 726 -16.38 -38.28 18.30
C GLY A 726 -16.04 -36.88 18.80
N PHE A 727 -16.91 -36.23 19.58
CA PHE A 727 -16.68 -34.88 20.09
C PHE A 727 -15.79 -34.85 21.34
N GLU A 728 -14.84 -33.91 21.34
CA GLU A 728 -14.07 -33.47 22.48
C GLU A 728 -14.54 -32.07 22.90
N THR A 729 -15.08 -31.92 24.11
CA THR A 729 -15.49 -30.62 24.66
C THR A 729 -14.39 -30.10 25.59
N TRP A 730 -14.02 -28.83 25.42
CA TRP A 730 -12.96 -28.15 26.17
C TRP A 730 -13.52 -26.87 26.79
N LEU A 731 -13.44 -26.74 28.11
CA LEU A 731 -13.76 -25.51 28.83
C LEU A 731 -12.49 -24.67 29.01
N LEU A 732 -12.56 -23.41 28.59
CA LEU A 732 -11.46 -22.47 28.59
C LEU A 732 -11.75 -21.39 29.64
N LEU A 733 -10.85 -21.19 30.60
CA LEU A 733 -11.00 -20.22 31.67
C LEU A 733 -9.86 -19.21 31.62
N LEU A 734 -10.18 -17.93 31.48
CA LEU A 734 -9.24 -16.81 31.58
C LEU A 734 -9.46 -16.07 32.90
N ASN A 735 -8.41 -15.95 33.71
CA ASN A 735 -8.36 -15.03 34.86
C ASN A 735 -7.50 -13.81 34.51
N PRO A 736 -8.10 -12.67 34.15
CA PRO A 736 -7.35 -11.45 33.81
C PRO A 736 -6.90 -10.66 35.05
N GLY A 737 -7.32 -11.06 36.26
CA GLY A 737 -7.12 -10.33 37.51
C GLY A 737 -5.82 -10.67 38.26
N GLU A 738 -5.63 -9.99 39.38
CA GLU A 738 -4.44 -10.10 40.25
C GLU A 738 -4.59 -11.14 41.38
N GLU A 739 -5.78 -11.73 41.53
CA GLU A 739 -6.13 -12.69 42.58
C GLU A 739 -6.36 -14.08 41.97
N THR A 740 -6.07 -15.15 42.72
CA THR A 740 -6.37 -16.53 42.27
C THR A 740 -7.88 -16.72 42.20
N ALA A 741 -8.40 -17.08 41.02
CA ALA A 741 -9.79 -17.42 40.86
C ALA A 741 -10.04 -18.86 41.32
N GLU A 742 -10.86 -19.03 42.36
CA GLU A 742 -11.50 -20.31 42.65
C GLU A 742 -12.79 -20.38 41.83
N VAL A 743 -12.87 -21.38 40.95
CA VAL A 743 -13.91 -21.52 39.92
C VAL A 743 -14.64 -22.85 40.14
N ALA A 744 -15.94 -22.80 40.37
CA ALA A 744 -16.83 -23.95 40.43
C ALA A 744 -17.51 -24.15 39.08
N VAL A 745 -17.19 -25.26 38.42
CA VAL A 745 -17.79 -25.67 37.14
C VAL A 745 -18.87 -26.72 37.42
N ARG A 746 -20.13 -26.35 37.20
CA ARG A 746 -21.28 -27.26 37.26
C ARG A 746 -21.60 -27.75 35.85
N MET A 747 -21.83 -29.05 35.71
CA MET A 747 -22.20 -29.68 34.44
C MET A 747 -23.54 -30.39 34.62
N ASP A 748 -24.54 -29.90 33.90
CA ASP A 748 -25.91 -30.42 33.90
C ASP A 748 -26.18 -31.16 32.58
N PHE A 749 -26.84 -32.31 32.65
CA PHE A 749 -27.18 -33.15 31.49
C PHE A 749 -28.64 -33.62 31.56
N THR A 750 -29.10 -34.35 30.54
CA THR A 750 -30.47 -34.85 30.50
C THR A 750 -30.70 -35.89 31.60
N GLY A 751 -31.44 -35.52 32.64
CA GLY A 751 -31.77 -36.40 33.78
C GLY A 751 -30.78 -36.40 34.94
N GLY A 752 -29.79 -35.50 34.97
CA GLY A 752 -28.85 -35.41 36.09
C GLY A 752 -27.80 -34.30 35.95
N GLY A 753 -26.86 -34.27 36.89
CA GLY A 753 -25.69 -33.41 36.90
C GLY A 753 -24.62 -34.03 37.81
N ILE A 754 -23.40 -33.50 37.79
CA ILE A 754 -22.32 -33.93 38.69
C ILE A 754 -22.07 -32.91 39.80
N ASP A 755 -21.36 -33.34 40.86
CA ASP A 755 -20.82 -32.41 41.86
C ASP A 755 -19.91 -31.37 41.18
N PRO A 756 -19.91 -30.10 41.62
CA PRO A 756 -19.14 -29.04 40.97
C PRO A 756 -17.64 -29.33 40.95
N LEU A 757 -17.02 -29.29 39.78
CA LEU A 757 -15.57 -29.37 39.64
C LEU A 757 -14.94 -28.06 40.10
N LEU A 758 -14.08 -28.12 41.11
CA LEU A 758 -13.35 -26.94 41.60
C LEU A 758 -12.01 -26.81 40.87
N VAL A 759 -11.83 -25.68 40.19
CA VAL A 759 -10.63 -25.34 39.42
C VAL A 759 -10.02 -24.07 40.03
N LYS A 760 -8.69 -24.05 40.19
CA LYS A 760 -7.97 -22.84 40.59
C LYS A 760 -7.23 -22.28 39.39
N VAL A 761 -7.50 -21.02 39.03
CA VAL A 761 -6.82 -20.30 37.95
C VAL A 761 -5.98 -19.19 38.58
N ALA A 762 -4.68 -19.21 38.35
CA ALA A 762 -3.75 -18.27 38.96
C ALA A 762 -4.02 -16.81 38.49
N PRO A 763 -3.51 -15.80 39.22
CA PRO A 763 -3.51 -14.42 38.74
C PRO A 763 -2.91 -14.31 37.35
N ARG A 764 -3.53 -13.52 36.46
CA ARG A 764 -3.08 -13.30 35.08
C ARG A 764 -2.70 -14.59 34.35
N SER A 765 -3.55 -15.61 34.44
CA SER A 765 -3.34 -16.89 33.77
C SER A 765 -4.62 -17.40 33.13
N ARG A 766 -4.51 -18.49 32.38
CA ARG A 766 -5.64 -19.30 31.94
C ARG A 766 -5.57 -20.71 32.52
N ALA A 767 -6.64 -21.48 32.32
CA ALA A 767 -6.69 -22.93 32.49
C ALA A 767 -7.58 -23.56 31.41
N THR A 768 -7.22 -24.76 30.95
CA THR A 768 -7.93 -25.48 29.89
C THR A 768 -8.34 -26.87 30.39
N LEU A 769 -9.63 -27.20 30.33
CA LEU A 769 -10.18 -28.43 30.90
C LEU A 769 -10.84 -29.29 29.81
N ARG A 770 -10.32 -30.49 29.58
CA ARG A 770 -10.95 -31.49 28.72
C ARG A 770 -12.15 -32.13 29.44
N VAL A 771 -13.35 -31.73 29.08
CA VAL A 771 -14.60 -32.14 29.77
C VAL A 771 -14.83 -33.65 29.69
N ASN A 772 -14.41 -34.28 28.59
CA ASN A 772 -14.48 -35.74 28.38
C ASN A 772 -13.80 -36.55 29.49
N ASP A 773 -12.80 -35.99 30.17
CA ASP A 773 -12.05 -36.69 31.24
C ASP A 773 -12.84 -36.76 32.56
N PHE A 774 -13.85 -35.89 32.72
CA PHE A 774 -14.67 -35.79 33.93
C PHE A 774 -16.09 -36.33 33.72
N LEU A 775 -16.67 -36.13 32.53
CA LEU A 775 -18.04 -36.51 32.20
C LEU A 775 -18.12 -37.11 30.79
N PRO A 776 -17.67 -38.36 30.57
CA PRO A 776 -17.71 -39.00 29.25
C PRO A 776 -19.11 -39.50 28.87
N GLY A 777 -19.41 -39.52 27.57
CA GLY A 777 -20.56 -40.27 27.03
C GLY A 777 -21.92 -39.56 26.99
N CYS A 778 -22.00 -38.23 27.16
CA CYS A 778 -23.29 -37.52 27.16
C CYS A 778 -23.24 -36.11 26.52
N ASP A 779 -24.40 -35.58 26.16
CA ASP A 779 -24.59 -34.15 25.97
C ASP A 779 -24.65 -33.46 27.33
N LEU A 780 -24.05 -32.28 27.46
CA LEU A 780 -24.04 -31.48 28.68
C LEU A 780 -24.22 -29.98 28.39
N SER A 781 -24.43 -29.23 29.47
CA SER A 781 -24.38 -27.77 29.53
C SER A 781 -23.61 -27.37 30.77
N MET A 782 -22.97 -26.21 30.76
CA MET A 782 -22.07 -25.77 31.83
C MET A 782 -22.52 -24.46 32.45
N ARG A 783 -22.47 -24.39 33.78
CA ARG A 783 -22.53 -23.15 34.56
C ARG A 783 -21.21 -22.99 35.31
N VAL A 784 -20.48 -21.94 35.01
CA VAL A 784 -19.22 -21.57 35.65
C VAL A 784 -19.51 -20.46 36.65
N GLU A 785 -19.10 -20.63 37.90
CA GLU A 785 -19.21 -19.60 38.94
C GLU A 785 -17.84 -19.38 39.60
N SER A 786 -17.45 -18.13 39.87
CA SER A 786 -16.17 -17.82 40.54
C SER A 786 -16.30 -16.67 41.53
N GLU A 787 -15.45 -16.68 42.55
CA GLU A 787 -15.40 -15.64 43.58
C GLU A 787 -14.82 -14.30 43.06
N VAL A 788 -14.01 -14.35 42.00
CA VAL A 788 -13.47 -13.16 41.29
C VAL A 788 -13.88 -13.19 39.81
N PRO A 789 -13.86 -12.05 39.10
CA PRO A 789 -14.24 -12.00 37.68
C PRO A 789 -13.27 -12.79 36.79
N VAL A 790 -13.82 -13.75 36.04
CA VAL A 790 -13.12 -14.56 35.02
C VAL A 790 -13.84 -14.44 33.67
N VAL A 791 -13.31 -15.05 32.62
CA VAL A 791 -14.03 -15.30 31.35
C VAL A 791 -14.05 -16.79 31.07
N ALA A 792 -15.18 -17.30 30.57
CA ALA A 792 -15.33 -18.70 30.18
C ALA A 792 -15.77 -18.83 28.72
N SER A 793 -15.11 -19.73 27.99
CA SER A 793 -15.43 -20.13 26.61
C SER A 793 -15.47 -21.66 26.49
N ARG A 794 -16.14 -22.17 25.47
CA ARG A 794 -16.16 -23.59 25.12
C ARG A 794 -15.61 -23.79 23.71
N SER A 795 -14.59 -24.62 23.58
CA SER A 795 -14.15 -25.17 22.30
C SER A 795 -14.67 -26.60 22.14
N MET A 796 -15.06 -27.01 20.94
CA MET A 796 -15.39 -28.39 20.61
C MET A 796 -14.69 -28.83 19.33
N TYR A 797 -14.09 -30.01 19.36
CA TYR A 797 -13.39 -30.61 18.22
C TYR A 797 -13.88 -32.02 17.95
N TRP A 798 -13.77 -32.47 16.69
CA TRP A 798 -14.08 -33.84 16.31
C TRP A 798 -13.28 -34.27 15.07
N GLU A 799 -13.03 -35.57 14.96
CA GLU A 799 -12.33 -36.16 13.81
C GLU A 799 -13.24 -36.23 12.57
N THR A 800 -12.65 -36.00 11.39
CA THR A 800 -13.30 -36.06 10.08
C THR A 800 -12.40 -36.83 9.10
N PRO A 801 -12.90 -37.30 7.95
CA PRO A 801 -12.06 -37.96 6.94
C PRO A 801 -10.91 -37.10 6.39
N GLY A 802 -10.99 -35.77 6.54
CA GLY A 802 -9.97 -34.81 6.10
C GLY A 802 -9.03 -34.31 7.20
N GLY A 803 -9.16 -34.80 8.44
CA GLY A 803 -8.42 -34.32 9.61
C GLY A 803 -9.35 -34.08 10.79
N ARG A 804 -9.36 -32.86 11.33
CA ARG A 804 -10.17 -32.47 12.49
C ARG A 804 -10.93 -31.18 12.17
N ALA A 805 -12.20 -31.11 12.57
CA ALA A 805 -13.03 -29.91 12.54
C ALA A 805 -13.32 -29.43 13.96
N GLY A 806 -13.80 -28.18 14.11
CA GLY A 806 -14.15 -27.64 15.42
C GLY A 806 -15.07 -26.41 15.37
N HIS A 807 -15.62 -26.03 16.51
CA HIS A 807 -16.28 -24.75 16.75
C HIS A 807 -16.00 -24.23 18.16
N GLU A 808 -16.16 -22.92 18.35
CA GLU A 808 -16.05 -22.25 19.65
C GLU A 808 -17.37 -21.54 19.97
N CYS A 809 -17.67 -21.37 21.25
CA CYS A 809 -18.62 -20.37 21.71
C CYS A 809 -18.15 -19.75 23.04
N HIS A 810 -18.12 -18.42 23.14
CA HIS A 810 -17.97 -17.74 24.43
C HIS A 810 -19.22 -17.92 25.29
N GLY A 811 -19.05 -17.98 26.61
CA GLY A 811 -20.17 -18.13 27.53
C GLY A 811 -21.05 -16.87 27.56
N LEU A 812 -22.35 -17.05 27.80
CA LEU A 812 -23.24 -15.94 28.12
C LEU A 812 -23.09 -15.56 29.61
N PRO A 813 -23.07 -14.26 29.97
CA PRO A 813 -22.97 -13.83 31.37
C PRO A 813 -24.29 -14.01 32.14
N VAL A 814 -25.44 -14.05 31.44
CA VAL A 814 -26.77 -14.27 32.01
C VAL A 814 -27.65 -15.09 31.06
N PRO A 815 -28.53 -15.97 31.57
CA PRO A 815 -29.63 -16.55 30.79
C PRO A 815 -30.74 -15.51 30.56
N ALA A 816 -31.49 -15.64 29.47
CA ALA A 816 -32.53 -14.71 29.05
C ALA A 816 -33.89 -15.40 28.81
N ARG A 817 -34.98 -14.63 28.88
CA ARG A 817 -36.34 -15.12 28.54
C ARG A 817 -36.67 -14.95 27.07
N GLU A 818 -35.88 -14.17 26.34
CA GLU A 818 -36.00 -13.98 24.90
C GLU A 818 -34.59 -13.85 24.31
N THR A 819 -34.34 -14.64 23.27
CA THR A 819 -33.01 -14.82 22.69
C THR A 819 -33.13 -15.03 21.19
N PHE A 820 -32.21 -14.45 20.41
CA PHE A 820 -32.18 -14.51 18.95
C PHE A 820 -30.84 -15.09 18.46
N LEU A 821 -30.86 -15.83 17.35
CA LEU A 821 -29.66 -16.41 16.73
C LEU A 821 -29.73 -16.15 15.21
N PRO A 822 -29.09 -15.07 14.69
CA PRO A 822 -29.23 -14.61 13.30
C PRO A 822 -28.85 -15.58 12.17
N GLU A 823 -27.81 -16.42 12.29
CA GLU A 823 -27.50 -17.46 11.30
C GLU A 823 -28.33 -18.73 11.53
N GLY A 824 -28.50 -19.54 10.48
CA GLY A 824 -29.20 -20.81 10.52
C GLY A 824 -29.54 -21.30 9.11
N CYS A 825 -29.32 -22.59 8.86
CA CYS A 825 -29.72 -23.25 7.62
C CYS A 825 -29.97 -24.75 7.84
N THR A 826 -31.08 -25.24 7.30
CA THR A 826 -31.43 -26.68 7.30
C THR A 826 -31.59 -27.24 5.88
N ALA A 827 -31.25 -26.44 4.88
CA ALA A 827 -31.20 -26.82 3.46
C ALA A 827 -29.74 -27.01 3.00
N PHE A 828 -29.55 -27.46 1.75
CA PHE A 828 -28.24 -27.58 1.09
C PHE A 828 -27.20 -28.44 1.83
N GLY A 829 -27.66 -29.36 2.69
CA GLY A 829 -26.79 -30.23 3.48
C GLY A 829 -26.31 -29.63 4.81
N PHE A 830 -26.82 -28.47 5.21
CA PHE A 830 -26.66 -27.92 6.56
C PHE A 830 -27.68 -28.54 7.53
N ASP A 831 -27.23 -28.76 8.77
CA ASP A 831 -27.96 -29.41 9.86
C ASP A 831 -27.83 -28.52 11.10
N THR A 832 -28.79 -27.61 11.28
CA THR A 832 -28.84 -26.67 12.41
C THR A 832 -29.50 -27.32 13.63
N TRP A 833 -28.90 -27.10 14.80
CA TRP A 833 -29.36 -27.54 16.11
C TRP A 833 -29.50 -26.35 17.05
N LEU A 834 -30.63 -26.24 17.74
CA LEU A 834 -30.87 -25.30 18.82
C LEU A 834 -30.60 -25.98 20.16
N LEU A 835 -29.85 -25.33 21.03
CA LEU A 835 -29.41 -25.86 22.30
C LEU A 835 -29.92 -24.97 23.41
N VAL A 836 -30.73 -25.52 24.32
CA VAL A 836 -31.38 -24.75 25.40
C VAL A 836 -30.98 -25.36 26.74
N TYR A 837 -30.34 -24.55 27.58
CA TYR A 837 -29.97 -24.89 28.95
C TYR A 837 -30.81 -24.08 29.94
N ASN A 838 -31.44 -24.77 30.88
CA ASN A 838 -32.14 -24.19 32.01
C ASN A 838 -31.26 -24.32 33.28
N PRO A 839 -30.53 -23.27 33.69
CA PRO A 839 -29.73 -23.27 34.92
C PRO A 839 -30.55 -23.01 36.19
N GLY A 840 -31.87 -22.81 36.06
CA GLY A 840 -32.79 -22.53 37.16
C GLY A 840 -33.26 -23.78 37.90
N GLU A 841 -33.86 -23.58 39.08
CA GLU A 841 -34.44 -24.64 39.90
C GLU A 841 -35.93 -24.94 39.55
N ASP A 842 -36.53 -24.13 38.66
CA ASP A 842 -37.88 -24.33 38.11
C ASP A 842 -37.80 -24.86 36.67
N ASN A 843 -38.82 -25.60 36.22
CA ASN A 843 -38.92 -26.02 34.82
C ASN A 843 -39.21 -24.83 33.90
N ALA A 844 -38.64 -24.87 32.69
CA ALA A 844 -38.84 -23.86 31.64
C ALA A 844 -39.58 -24.46 30.44
N THR A 845 -40.44 -23.68 29.80
CA THR A 845 -41.04 -23.95 28.49
C THR A 845 -40.58 -22.88 27.51
N ALA A 846 -39.76 -23.27 26.53
CA ALA A 846 -39.31 -22.39 25.45
C ALA A 846 -40.15 -22.58 24.19
N VAL A 847 -40.57 -21.49 23.55
CA VAL A 847 -41.25 -21.46 22.26
C VAL A 847 -40.25 -21.02 21.19
N VAL A 848 -40.17 -21.77 20.09
CA VAL A 848 -39.18 -21.54 19.03
C VAL A 848 -39.87 -21.02 17.77
N TYR A 849 -39.36 -19.89 17.26
CA TYR A 849 -39.77 -19.26 16.02
C TYR A 849 -38.61 -19.25 15.02
N ALA A 850 -38.93 -19.42 13.74
CA ALA A 850 -38.05 -19.18 12.62
C ALA A 850 -38.42 -17.81 12.00
N LEU A 851 -37.46 -16.90 11.92
CA LEU A 851 -37.54 -15.71 11.08
C LEU A 851 -37.02 -16.11 9.69
N THR A 852 -37.75 -15.75 8.66
CA THR A 852 -37.47 -16.11 7.26
C THR A 852 -37.52 -14.86 6.38
N GLU A 853 -37.09 -14.93 5.12
CA GLU A 853 -37.28 -13.82 4.17
C GLU A 853 -38.76 -13.52 3.87
N ALA A 854 -39.68 -14.45 4.22
CA ALA A 854 -41.13 -14.27 4.15
C ALA A 854 -41.77 -13.92 5.52
N GLY A 855 -40.96 -13.54 6.51
CA GLY A 855 -41.40 -13.20 7.87
C GLY A 855 -41.31 -14.37 8.87
N GLN A 856 -41.83 -14.14 10.08
CA GLN A 856 -41.67 -15.03 11.23
C GLN A 856 -42.78 -16.10 11.29
N ARG A 857 -42.40 -17.33 11.66
CA ARG A 857 -43.33 -18.43 11.97
C ARG A 857 -42.92 -19.19 13.22
N LYS A 858 -43.88 -19.56 14.07
CA LYS A 858 -43.63 -20.53 15.16
C LYS A 858 -43.33 -21.90 14.54
N ILE A 859 -42.24 -22.54 14.97
CA ILE A 859 -41.85 -23.88 14.48
C ILE A 859 -41.94 -24.96 15.56
N GLY A 860 -41.84 -24.63 16.85
CA GLY A 860 -41.89 -25.65 17.91
C GLY A 860 -41.99 -25.11 19.33
N ASN A 861 -41.89 -26.03 20.29
CA ASN A 861 -41.77 -25.75 21.72
C ASN A 861 -40.91 -26.83 22.41
N MET A 862 -40.29 -26.46 23.53
CA MET A 862 -39.31 -27.26 24.25
C MET A 862 -39.52 -27.10 25.76
N ASP A 863 -40.07 -28.11 26.42
CA ASP A 863 -40.03 -28.21 27.88
C ASP A 863 -38.61 -28.64 28.31
N VAL A 864 -37.95 -27.83 29.12
CA VAL A 864 -36.59 -28.00 29.63
C VAL A 864 -36.63 -28.03 31.16
N PRO A 865 -36.47 -29.20 31.80
CA PRO A 865 -36.54 -29.32 33.25
C PRO A 865 -35.52 -28.44 33.98
N ALA A 866 -35.80 -28.17 35.25
CA ALA A 866 -34.88 -27.52 36.18
C ALA A 866 -33.48 -28.18 36.16
N ARG A 867 -32.43 -27.35 36.18
CA ARG A 867 -31.01 -27.77 36.09
C ARG A 867 -30.77 -28.84 35.02
N SER A 868 -31.27 -28.60 33.81
CA SER A 868 -31.15 -29.55 32.71
C SER A 868 -31.17 -28.84 31.36
N ARG A 869 -30.96 -29.62 30.30
CA ARG A 869 -30.75 -29.15 28.94
C ARG A 869 -31.65 -29.88 27.96
N LYS A 870 -31.78 -29.32 26.76
CA LYS A 870 -32.45 -29.97 25.63
C LYS A 870 -31.87 -29.47 24.32
N THR A 871 -31.47 -30.40 23.46
CA THR A 871 -31.14 -30.12 22.06
C THR A 871 -32.39 -30.31 21.20
N LEU A 872 -32.59 -29.45 20.22
CA LEU A 872 -33.62 -29.56 19.18
C LEU A 872 -32.96 -29.52 17.81
N ARG A 873 -33.19 -30.55 16.99
CA ARG A 873 -32.81 -30.54 15.59
C ARG A 873 -33.78 -29.67 14.80
N VAL A 874 -33.30 -28.59 14.21
CA VAL A 874 -34.16 -27.59 13.56
C VAL A 874 -34.70 -28.11 12.22
N GLY A 875 -33.93 -28.96 11.53
CA GLY A 875 -34.31 -29.60 10.27
C GLY A 875 -35.56 -30.49 10.36
N ASP A 876 -35.92 -30.95 11.55
CA ASP A 876 -37.13 -31.75 11.79
C ASP A 876 -38.41 -30.90 11.83
N LEU A 877 -38.28 -29.55 11.86
CA LEU A 877 -39.38 -28.58 11.98
C LEU A 877 -39.38 -27.51 10.85
N TYR A 878 -38.25 -27.28 10.21
CA TYR A 878 -38.06 -26.23 9.20
C TYR A 878 -37.03 -26.68 8.15
N GLU A 879 -37.33 -26.46 6.87
CA GLU A 879 -36.39 -26.63 5.76
C GLU A 879 -36.13 -25.26 5.10
N GLY A 880 -34.86 -24.85 5.01
CA GLY A 880 -34.41 -23.60 4.37
C GLY A 880 -33.40 -22.82 5.21
N SER A 881 -33.12 -21.57 4.79
CA SER A 881 -32.41 -20.59 5.61
C SER A 881 -33.37 -19.92 6.61
N LEU A 882 -32.88 -19.64 7.82
CA LEU A 882 -33.65 -19.00 8.89
C LEU A 882 -32.74 -18.32 9.92
N SER A 883 -33.31 -17.38 10.68
CA SER A 883 -32.80 -17.01 12.00
C SER A 883 -33.72 -17.61 13.07
N LEU A 884 -33.22 -17.88 14.27
CA LEU A 884 -34.03 -18.39 15.37
C LEU A 884 -34.39 -17.27 16.35
N ARG A 885 -35.60 -17.33 16.89
CA ARG A 885 -36.04 -16.59 18.09
C ARG A 885 -36.62 -17.59 19.09
N VAL A 886 -36.15 -17.52 20.33
CA VAL A 886 -36.55 -18.41 21.42
C VAL A 886 -37.17 -17.55 22.52
N VAL A 887 -38.40 -17.85 22.92
CA VAL A 887 -39.13 -17.14 23.97
C VAL A 887 -39.51 -18.13 25.07
N ALA A 888 -38.98 -17.95 26.27
CA ALA A 888 -39.12 -18.88 27.39
C ALA A 888 -39.84 -18.25 28.60
N ASP A 889 -40.66 -19.04 29.29
CA ASP A 889 -41.33 -18.64 30.52
C ASP A 889 -40.36 -18.49 31.72
N GLN A 890 -39.15 -19.05 31.65
CA GLN A 890 -38.03 -18.85 32.59
C GLN A 890 -36.75 -18.43 31.84
N PRO A 891 -35.78 -17.78 32.51
CA PRO A 891 -34.49 -17.47 31.90
C PRO A 891 -33.73 -18.74 31.50
N VAL A 892 -33.38 -18.87 30.23
CA VAL A 892 -32.59 -19.98 29.67
C VAL A 892 -31.35 -19.44 28.94
N CYS A 893 -30.29 -20.25 28.87
CA CYS A 893 -29.16 -20.01 27.97
C CYS A 893 -29.45 -20.72 26.64
N CYS A 894 -29.15 -20.06 25.51
CA CYS A 894 -29.33 -20.65 24.18
C CYS A 894 -28.06 -20.50 23.33
N GLU A 895 -27.70 -21.58 22.63
CA GLU A 895 -26.68 -21.60 21.58
C GLU A 895 -27.27 -22.25 20.31
N ARG A 896 -26.69 -21.94 19.14
CA ARG A 896 -26.95 -22.65 17.88
C ARG A 896 -25.67 -23.32 17.44
N SER A 897 -25.73 -24.61 17.13
CA SER A 897 -24.68 -25.31 16.38
C SER A 897 -25.18 -25.64 14.97
N THR A 898 -24.41 -25.32 13.93
CA THR A 898 -24.72 -25.68 12.54
C THR A 898 -23.62 -26.61 12.03
N TYR A 899 -23.96 -27.81 11.54
CA TYR A 899 -22.99 -28.74 10.92
C TYR A 899 -23.34 -28.98 9.45
N TRP A 900 -22.37 -29.30 8.60
CA TRP A 900 -22.64 -29.63 7.18
C TRP A 900 -21.61 -30.62 6.62
N SER A 901 -21.81 -31.04 5.36
CA SER A 901 -20.91 -31.95 4.63
C SER A 901 -20.55 -33.23 5.40
N GLY A 902 -21.52 -33.80 6.14
CA GLY A 902 -21.31 -34.97 6.98
C GLY A 902 -20.54 -34.71 8.28
N ARG A 903 -20.61 -33.48 8.81
CA ARG A 903 -19.75 -32.93 9.88
C ARG A 903 -18.28 -32.72 9.46
N ALA A 904 -18.04 -32.37 8.18
CA ALA A 904 -16.70 -31.95 7.74
C ALA A 904 -16.33 -30.53 8.21
N GLY A 905 -17.33 -29.71 8.52
CA GLY A 905 -17.22 -28.41 9.19
C GLY A 905 -18.42 -28.16 10.10
N GLY A 906 -18.31 -27.16 10.98
CA GLY A 906 -19.41 -26.75 11.85
C GLY A 906 -19.17 -25.39 12.49
N THR A 907 -20.25 -24.62 12.73
CA THR A 907 -20.21 -23.35 13.45
C THR A 907 -20.99 -23.45 14.77
N CYS A 908 -20.69 -22.57 15.72
CA CYS A 908 -21.51 -22.36 16.90
C CYS A 908 -21.61 -20.87 17.25
N SER A 909 -22.72 -20.43 17.82
CA SER A 909 -22.86 -19.08 18.37
C SER A 909 -23.74 -19.05 19.62
N PRO A 910 -23.49 -18.10 20.54
CA PRO A 910 -24.40 -17.81 21.63
C PRO A 910 -25.54 -16.93 21.13
N GLY A 911 -26.73 -17.15 21.66
CA GLY A 911 -27.87 -16.31 21.34
C GLY A 911 -27.74 -14.90 21.94
N CYS A 912 -28.15 -13.89 21.17
CA CYS A 912 -28.08 -12.49 21.52
C CYS A 912 -29.46 -11.89 21.88
N GLY A 913 -29.44 -10.77 22.60
CA GLY A 913 -30.62 -9.95 22.92
C GLY A 913 -30.72 -8.72 22.01
N LEU A 914 -31.85 -8.00 22.13
CA LEU A 914 -32.10 -6.70 21.51
C LEU A 914 -31.53 -5.53 22.34
#